data_AF-A0A7Z7YUY2-F1
#
_entry.id   AF-A0A7Z7YUY2-F1
#
_cell.length_a   1.000
_cell.length_b   1.000
_cell.length_c   1.000
_cell.angle_alpha   90.00
_cell.angle_beta   90.00
_cell.angle_gamma   90.00
#
_symmetry.space_group_name_H-M   'P 1'
#
loop_
_entity.id
_entity.type
_entity.pdbx_description
1 polymer ?
#
loop_
_entity_poly.entity_id
_entity_poly.type
_entity_poly.pdbx_seq_one_letter_code
_entity_poly.pdbx_strand_id
1 'polypeptide(L)'
;MENIRISDLNLSKSARNILFKQNIKHVKALITLTNDDINNLETFSENMREEIFNYRNKLININNSNYSNLEELFGSNFLALLRAENIKNIKELNKIDVNEVIYKKADNQFIMYSPLSNRSKNQLIKHGYVYNYQIEDLTDDRLEKIRNLGTKSIKEIQEFRNHLISKIEEEHSIIQTLSIEEVRLLKIEEVLKDREILKILKMNNIHLIGTLIELNYEDIHKLRDINNKTSLIIKKIINQLREELKLSKKDLYTLVIQNPELSIEDIIKINTPKSKFNIAIRYLSGSKYLNEISTNHQGFSNKEKAIITRYNLNNLNNLLSSSYSRLLSYSYVGKKNLISILKKLLQQVVVYNKHEIFMGDTSRLYFKFSRQKFLLNLKEVLLNDLIEKFNVIKEKELLDEKMSLTQELDLLVNNNIVTEKLMNLDVSKLAEDIAYIFIKQSEFLYDIDELTNKLSNEFKRIDWDITIKQLLEQDLIGKNKFGKIFSKKPSILLYAAENFDATKFEMIRLRLKGKTLEEIGKTLGVTREHVRQIVKKILDSTDEVFREDDNSYWFKTYNLDAKQYALFFRDDFYNYLSIRYKKGNHSWEDIIYDDKASVELKKSVRNELLKGKIELGNKVINRNRTGIIDYILEEFCQDAVHISDVLQLYNLFIEEQGLNNQEFNIDIRYLENRLSDTSSSVSQGKKIYRYYNYNQYDWDSFYKNINFEEWKDLEISSLIIFKQYPILMKSYDIRHANELHNIIK
;
A
#
# COMPACT_ATOMS: atom_id res chain seq x y z
N MET A 1 -40.23 -15.29 -42.70
CA MET A 1 -39.66 -16.58 -43.16
C MET A 1 -39.86 -16.83 -44.66
N GLU A 2 -40.44 -15.90 -45.41
CA GLU A 2 -40.90 -16.16 -46.77
C GLU A 2 -39.77 -16.18 -47.80
N ASN A 3 -38.72 -15.40 -47.57
CA ASN A 3 -37.62 -15.15 -48.50
C ASN A 3 -36.30 -15.80 -48.06
N ILE A 4 -36.22 -16.39 -46.87
CA ILE A 4 -35.01 -17.07 -46.39
C ILE A 4 -34.77 -18.32 -47.24
N ARG A 5 -33.55 -18.46 -47.79
CA ARG A 5 -33.18 -19.60 -48.65
C ARG A 5 -32.76 -20.80 -47.81
N ILE A 6 -32.99 -22.00 -48.33
CA ILE A 6 -32.52 -23.26 -47.72
C ILE A 6 -31.00 -23.31 -47.62
N SER A 7 -30.29 -22.62 -48.53
CA SER A 7 -28.82 -22.51 -48.49
C SER A 7 -28.28 -21.91 -47.18
N ASP A 8 -29.10 -21.10 -46.53
CA ASP A 8 -28.72 -20.28 -45.37
C ASP A 8 -29.08 -20.96 -44.04
N LEU A 9 -29.71 -22.14 -44.10
CA LEU A 9 -30.00 -22.99 -42.95
C LEU A 9 -28.77 -23.82 -42.54
N ASN A 10 -28.69 -24.14 -41.26
CA ASN A 10 -27.64 -25.01 -40.71
C ASN A 10 -27.98 -26.50 -40.92
N LEU A 11 -28.24 -26.86 -42.18
CA LEU A 11 -28.46 -28.23 -42.63
C LEU A 11 -27.21 -28.80 -43.31
N SER A 12 -27.04 -30.12 -43.23
CA SER A 12 -25.98 -30.84 -43.93
C SER A 12 -25.98 -30.52 -45.43
N LYS A 13 -24.79 -30.50 -46.04
CA LYS A 13 -24.62 -30.15 -47.47
C LYS A 13 -25.44 -31.08 -48.37
N SER A 14 -25.54 -32.36 -48.00
CA SER A 14 -26.36 -33.36 -48.68
C SER A 14 -27.85 -33.06 -48.57
N ALA A 15 -28.35 -32.76 -47.36
CA ALA A 15 -29.75 -32.37 -47.15
C ALA A 15 -30.14 -31.13 -47.97
N ARG A 16 -29.28 -30.09 -47.98
CA ARG A 16 -29.51 -28.88 -48.78
C ARG A 16 -29.56 -29.17 -50.28
N ASN A 17 -28.61 -29.95 -50.80
CA ASN A 17 -28.54 -30.25 -52.23
C ASN A 17 -29.78 -31.02 -52.72
N ILE A 18 -30.34 -31.91 -51.90
CA ILE A 18 -31.52 -32.69 -52.27
C ILE A 18 -32.79 -31.83 -52.20
N LEU A 19 -32.94 -30.99 -51.16
CA LEU A 19 -34.02 -29.99 -51.10
C LEU A 19 -34.00 -29.08 -52.34
N PHE A 20 -32.82 -28.65 -52.79
CA PHE A 20 -32.67 -27.90 -54.04
C PHE A 20 -33.07 -28.70 -55.28
N LYS A 21 -32.73 -29.99 -55.38
CA LYS A 21 -33.15 -30.87 -56.49
C LYS A 21 -34.66 -31.04 -56.58
N GLN A 22 -35.35 -31.02 -55.43
CA GLN A 22 -36.81 -31.10 -55.32
C GLN A 22 -37.49 -29.72 -55.42
N ASN A 23 -36.77 -28.70 -55.91
CA ASN A 23 -37.24 -27.33 -56.07
C ASN A 23 -37.70 -26.62 -54.78
N ILE A 24 -37.32 -27.13 -53.61
CA ILE A 24 -37.55 -26.51 -52.30
C ILE A 24 -36.41 -25.53 -52.01
N LYS A 25 -36.60 -24.29 -52.44
CA LYS A 25 -35.55 -23.23 -52.40
C LYS A 25 -35.63 -22.31 -51.19
N HIS A 26 -36.80 -22.23 -50.54
CA HIS A 26 -37.07 -21.30 -49.44
C HIS A 26 -37.64 -22.00 -48.21
N VAL A 27 -37.43 -21.38 -47.03
CA VAL A 27 -37.91 -21.89 -45.73
C VAL A 27 -39.43 -22.03 -45.71
N LYS A 28 -40.17 -21.12 -46.33
CA LYS A 28 -41.64 -21.23 -46.48
C LYS A 28 -42.05 -22.55 -47.14
N ALA A 29 -41.38 -22.93 -48.22
CA ALA A 29 -41.66 -24.17 -48.93
C ALA A 29 -41.30 -25.42 -48.11
N LEU A 30 -40.31 -25.34 -47.22
CA LEU A 30 -39.93 -26.43 -46.32
C LEU A 30 -40.95 -26.62 -45.17
N ILE A 31 -41.47 -25.54 -44.61
CA ILE A 31 -42.44 -25.57 -43.52
C ILE A 31 -43.81 -26.10 -43.98
N THR A 32 -44.15 -25.89 -45.25
CA THR A 32 -45.43 -26.35 -45.83
C THR A 32 -45.45 -27.84 -46.21
N LEU A 33 -44.33 -28.55 -46.11
CA LEU A 33 -44.29 -30.00 -46.41
C LEU A 33 -44.88 -30.81 -45.27
N THR A 34 -45.77 -31.75 -45.61
CA THR A 34 -46.29 -32.75 -44.67
C THR A 34 -45.23 -33.80 -44.33
N ASN A 35 -45.49 -34.63 -43.32
CA ASN A 35 -44.60 -35.73 -43.00
C ASN A 35 -44.53 -36.77 -44.14
N ASP A 36 -45.66 -36.99 -44.81
CA ASP A 36 -45.72 -37.90 -45.95
C ASP A 36 -44.98 -37.33 -47.15
N ASP A 37 -45.02 -36.00 -47.38
CA ASP A 37 -44.23 -35.36 -48.43
C ASP A 37 -42.73 -35.61 -48.23
N ILE A 38 -42.21 -35.44 -47.00
CA ILE A 38 -40.79 -35.66 -46.69
C ILE A 38 -40.42 -37.15 -46.79
N ASN A 39 -41.33 -38.04 -46.41
CA ASN A 39 -41.13 -39.48 -46.50
C ASN A 39 -41.20 -40.03 -47.94
N ASN A 40 -41.87 -39.34 -48.84
CA ASN A 40 -42.02 -39.72 -50.24
C ASN A 40 -40.95 -39.13 -51.16
N LEU A 41 -40.05 -38.28 -50.66
CA LEU A 41 -38.90 -37.80 -51.43
C LEU A 41 -37.92 -38.97 -51.66
N GLU A 42 -37.87 -39.49 -52.89
CA GLU A 42 -36.88 -40.48 -53.32
C GLU A 42 -35.46 -39.93 -53.12
N THR A 43 -34.54 -40.78 -52.63
CA THR A 43 -33.10 -40.54 -52.37
C THR A 43 -32.66 -40.01 -50.99
N PHE A 44 -33.51 -40.00 -49.97
CA PHE A 44 -33.07 -39.70 -48.59
C PHE A 44 -32.69 -40.95 -47.78
N SER A 45 -31.55 -40.94 -47.08
CA SER A 45 -31.27 -41.89 -45.98
C SER A 45 -32.08 -41.51 -44.72
N GLU A 46 -32.39 -42.48 -43.86
CA GLU A 46 -33.19 -42.27 -42.64
C GLU A 46 -32.67 -41.10 -41.79
N ASN A 47 -31.35 -41.03 -41.57
CA ASN A 47 -30.72 -39.94 -40.80
C ASN A 47 -30.94 -38.54 -41.41
N MET A 48 -31.03 -38.42 -42.74
CA MET A 48 -31.28 -37.12 -43.38
C MET A 48 -32.75 -36.71 -43.29
N ARG A 49 -33.68 -37.69 -43.35
CA ARG A 49 -35.10 -37.42 -43.10
C ARG A 49 -35.29 -36.91 -41.68
N GLU A 50 -34.67 -37.57 -40.72
CA GLU A 50 -34.70 -37.18 -39.32
C GLU A 50 -34.10 -35.78 -39.09
N GLU A 51 -32.97 -35.47 -39.74
CA GLU A 51 -32.36 -34.13 -39.71
C GLU A 51 -33.34 -33.05 -40.21
N ILE A 52 -33.98 -33.28 -41.36
CA ILE A 52 -34.93 -32.33 -41.95
C ILE A 52 -36.20 -32.23 -41.11
N PHE A 53 -36.71 -33.34 -40.58
CA PHE A 53 -37.86 -33.35 -39.67
C PHE A 53 -37.61 -32.53 -38.43
N ASN A 54 -36.49 -32.78 -37.76
CA ASN A 54 -36.10 -32.07 -36.54
C ASN A 54 -35.92 -30.58 -36.82
N TYR A 55 -35.28 -30.22 -37.94
CA TYR A 55 -35.08 -28.82 -38.29
C TYR A 55 -36.39 -28.11 -38.67
N ARG A 56 -37.27 -28.75 -39.46
CA ARG A 56 -38.58 -28.20 -39.82
C ARG A 56 -39.48 -28.03 -38.60
N ASN A 57 -39.52 -29.01 -37.69
CA ASN A 57 -40.31 -28.91 -36.46
C ASN A 57 -39.80 -27.80 -35.54
N LYS A 58 -38.47 -27.60 -35.46
CA LYS A 58 -37.89 -26.42 -34.79
C LYS A 58 -38.38 -25.12 -35.45
N LEU A 59 -38.39 -25.04 -36.79
CA LEU A 59 -38.85 -23.85 -37.53
C LEU A 59 -40.34 -23.54 -37.29
N ILE A 60 -41.20 -24.56 -37.24
CA ILE A 60 -42.64 -24.43 -36.97
C ILE A 60 -42.89 -23.86 -35.56
N ASN A 61 -42.06 -24.26 -34.59
CA ASN A 61 -42.22 -23.89 -33.17
C ASN A 61 -41.61 -22.53 -32.78
N ILE A 62 -41.13 -21.73 -33.73
CA ILE A 62 -40.48 -20.44 -33.46
C ILE A 62 -41.41 -19.43 -32.74
N ASN A 63 -42.73 -19.53 -32.93
CA ASN A 63 -43.68 -18.64 -32.24
C ASN A 63 -43.85 -18.91 -30.73
N ASN A 64 -43.34 -20.03 -30.21
CA ASN A 64 -43.52 -20.45 -28.81
C ASN A 64 -42.22 -20.39 -27.98
N SER A 65 -41.12 -19.82 -28.50
CA SER A 65 -39.81 -19.85 -27.85
C SER A 65 -39.19 -18.46 -27.62
N ASN A 66 -38.53 -18.26 -26.47
CA ASN A 66 -37.80 -17.02 -26.14
C ASN A 66 -36.65 -16.76 -27.13
N TYR A 67 -36.50 -15.51 -27.59
CA TYR A 67 -35.51 -15.11 -28.62
C TYR A 67 -34.05 -15.43 -28.29
N SER A 68 -33.69 -15.55 -27.00
CA SER A 68 -32.35 -15.92 -26.54
C SER A 68 -31.97 -17.37 -26.92
N ASN A 69 -32.95 -18.28 -27.01
CA ASN A 69 -32.70 -19.68 -27.37
C ASN A 69 -32.58 -19.90 -28.89
N LEU A 70 -33.00 -18.94 -29.72
CA LEU A 70 -33.01 -19.10 -31.18
C LEU A 70 -31.60 -19.08 -31.80
N GLU A 71 -30.63 -18.44 -31.15
CA GLU A 71 -29.25 -18.34 -31.67
C GLU A 71 -28.51 -19.66 -31.54
N GLU A 72 -28.70 -20.33 -30.41
CA GLU A 72 -28.18 -21.67 -30.16
C GLU A 72 -28.84 -22.72 -31.07
N LEU A 73 -30.14 -22.56 -31.37
CA LEU A 73 -30.91 -23.52 -32.16
C LEU A 73 -30.67 -23.45 -33.67
N PHE A 74 -30.47 -22.26 -34.23
CA PHE A 74 -30.42 -22.04 -35.69
C PHE A 74 -29.17 -21.32 -36.19
N GLY A 75 -28.31 -20.86 -35.28
CA GLY A 75 -27.13 -20.07 -35.60
C GLY A 75 -27.43 -18.60 -35.87
N SER A 76 -26.42 -17.78 -35.64
CA SER A 76 -26.47 -16.31 -35.74
C SER A 76 -26.84 -15.78 -37.13
N ASN A 77 -26.48 -16.52 -38.20
CA ASN A 77 -26.81 -16.14 -39.58
C ASN A 77 -28.31 -16.25 -39.89
N PHE A 78 -28.96 -17.34 -39.48
CA PHE A 78 -30.40 -17.52 -39.68
C PHE A 78 -31.21 -16.47 -38.90
N LEU A 79 -30.79 -16.18 -37.66
CA LEU A 79 -31.40 -15.13 -36.85
C LEU A 79 -31.30 -13.74 -37.48
N ALA A 80 -30.15 -13.40 -38.07
CA ALA A 80 -29.97 -12.13 -38.75
C ALA A 80 -30.92 -11.99 -39.95
N LEU A 81 -31.08 -13.05 -40.75
CA LEU A 81 -31.98 -13.08 -41.91
C LEU A 81 -33.46 -13.04 -41.50
N LEU A 82 -33.84 -13.79 -40.45
CA LEU A 82 -35.19 -13.79 -39.89
C LEU A 82 -35.58 -12.42 -39.34
N ARG A 83 -34.67 -11.75 -38.62
CA ARG A 83 -34.86 -10.38 -38.13
C ARG A 83 -35.00 -9.38 -39.28
N ALA A 84 -34.18 -9.50 -40.33
CA ALA A 84 -34.26 -8.62 -41.50
C ALA A 84 -35.61 -8.76 -42.25
N GLU A 85 -36.16 -9.97 -42.35
CA GLU A 85 -37.50 -10.19 -42.91
C GLU A 85 -38.63 -9.67 -42.02
N ASN A 86 -38.57 -9.93 -40.70
CA ASN A 86 -39.60 -9.45 -39.77
C ASN A 86 -39.66 -7.92 -39.74
N ILE A 87 -38.51 -7.23 -39.84
CA ILE A 87 -38.45 -5.76 -39.97
C ILE A 87 -39.13 -5.27 -41.25
N LYS A 88 -39.11 -6.07 -42.33
CA LYS A 88 -39.78 -5.75 -43.59
C LYS A 88 -41.31 -5.83 -43.45
N ASN A 89 -41.82 -6.88 -42.79
CA ASN A 89 -43.26 -7.06 -42.54
C ASN A 89 -43.80 -6.07 -41.48
N ILE A 90 -42.99 -5.68 -40.50
CA ILE A 90 -43.34 -4.66 -39.49
C ILE A 90 -43.52 -3.27 -40.12
N LYS A 91 -42.78 -2.95 -41.19
CA LYS A 91 -42.95 -1.70 -41.95
C LYS A 91 -44.29 -1.63 -42.72
N GLU A 92 -44.93 -2.76 -42.98
CA GLU A 92 -46.22 -2.83 -43.71
C GLU A 92 -47.46 -2.87 -42.79
N LEU A 93 -47.29 -3.06 -41.47
CA LEU A 93 -48.38 -3.45 -40.54
C LEU A 93 -48.80 -2.43 -39.45
N ASN A 94 -48.71 -1.11 -39.70
CA ASN A 94 -49.20 -0.01 -38.83
C ASN A 94 -48.25 0.47 -37.72
N LYS A 95 -48.02 1.79 -37.58
CA LYS A 95 -48.75 2.70 -36.66
C LYS A 95 -49.02 2.06 -35.29
N ILE A 96 -48.24 2.48 -34.29
CA ILE A 96 -48.36 2.37 -32.82
C ILE A 96 -47.17 1.67 -32.15
N ASP A 97 -46.80 2.32 -31.04
CA ASP A 97 -45.72 2.24 -30.06
C ASP A 97 -45.40 0.84 -29.49
N VAL A 98 -44.12 0.44 -29.55
CA VAL A 98 -43.53 -0.61 -28.69
C VAL A 98 -42.07 -0.24 -28.40
N ASN A 99 -41.90 0.49 -27.31
CA ASN A 99 -40.63 0.74 -26.64
C ASN A 99 -40.11 -0.51 -25.91
N GLU A 100 -38.78 -0.55 -25.70
CA GLU A 100 -38.04 -1.25 -24.63
C GLU A 100 -37.03 -2.37 -25.02
N VAL A 101 -37.07 -3.00 -26.20
CA VAL A 101 -36.05 -4.06 -26.52
C VAL A 101 -35.35 -3.92 -27.88
N ILE A 102 -35.77 -3.01 -28.77
CA ILE A 102 -35.26 -3.00 -30.17
C ILE A 102 -34.26 -1.86 -30.48
N TYR A 103 -34.13 -0.81 -29.68
CA TYR A 103 -33.43 0.41 -30.11
C TYR A 103 -31.96 0.59 -29.71
N LYS A 104 -31.24 -0.47 -29.33
CA LYS A 104 -29.76 -0.41 -29.17
C LYS A 104 -28.95 -0.34 -30.49
N LYS A 105 -29.57 -0.18 -31.67
CA LYS A 105 -28.88 -0.21 -32.99
C LYS A 105 -29.49 0.68 -34.08
N ALA A 106 -29.93 1.90 -33.78
CA ALA A 106 -30.53 2.79 -34.80
C ALA A 106 -29.59 3.89 -35.27
N ASP A 107 -28.55 3.52 -36.03
CA ASP A 107 -28.07 4.32 -37.18
C ASP A 107 -27.40 3.48 -38.28
N ASN A 108 -27.62 2.17 -38.28
CA ASN A 108 -26.72 1.30 -38.99
C ASN A 108 -27.18 1.04 -40.41
N GLN A 109 -26.62 1.79 -41.37
CA GLN A 109 -26.61 1.33 -42.76
C GLN A 109 -26.00 -0.08 -42.79
N PHE A 110 -26.78 -1.05 -43.32
CA PHE A 110 -26.31 -2.41 -43.48
C PHE A 110 -25.14 -2.42 -44.47
N ILE A 111 -24.15 -3.29 -44.21
CA ILE A 111 -23.03 -3.50 -45.13
C ILE A 111 -23.55 -3.92 -46.52
N MET A 112 -24.69 -4.61 -46.58
CA MET A 112 -25.36 -4.97 -47.84
C MET A 112 -25.69 -3.76 -48.73
N TYR A 113 -25.95 -2.59 -48.15
CA TYR A 113 -26.27 -1.34 -48.84
C TYR A 113 -25.07 -0.38 -48.96
N SER A 114 -23.88 -0.78 -48.52
CA SER A 114 -22.64 -0.01 -48.70
C SER A 114 -22.21 0.05 -50.18
N PRO A 115 -21.31 0.98 -50.57
CA PRO A 115 -20.68 0.98 -51.90
C PRO A 115 -19.69 -0.16 -52.14
N LEU A 116 -19.42 -1.02 -51.14
CA LEU A 116 -18.47 -2.14 -51.27
C LEU A 116 -18.86 -3.14 -52.37
N SER A 117 -17.88 -3.82 -52.94
CA SER A 117 -18.08 -4.94 -53.84
C SER A 117 -18.87 -6.08 -53.17
N ASN A 118 -19.64 -6.83 -53.98
CA ASN A 118 -20.42 -7.97 -53.48
C ASN A 118 -19.54 -9.01 -52.75
N ARG A 119 -18.28 -9.16 -53.15
CA ARG A 119 -17.33 -10.05 -52.46
C ARG A 119 -17.02 -9.54 -51.05
N SER A 120 -16.67 -8.26 -50.92
CA SER A 120 -16.35 -7.63 -49.63
C SER A 120 -17.57 -7.64 -48.70
N LYS A 121 -18.76 -7.31 -49.22
CA LYS A 121 -20.04 -7.41 -48.50
C LYS A 121 -20.30 -8.81 -47.97
N ASN A 122 -20.24 -9.82 -48.84
CA ASN A 122 -20.55 -11.19 -48.49
C ASN A 122 -19.57 -11.77 -47.47
N GLN A 123 -18.28 -11.44 -47.56
CA GLN A 123 -17.31 -11.92 -46.57
C GLN A 123 -17.45 -11.21 -45.23
N LEU A 124 -17.71 -9.90 -45.20
CA LEU A 124 -17.98 -9.17 -43.96
C LEU A 124 -19.23 -9.73 -43.25
N ILE A 125 -20.33 -9.88 -43.97
CA ILE A 125 -21.60 -10.42 -43.43
C ILE A 125 -21.39 -11.86 -42.93
N LYS A 126 -20.70 -12.70 -43.69
CA LYS A 126 -20.40 -14.09 -43.31
C LYS A 126 -19.56 -14.20 -42.03
N HIS A 127 -18.75 -13.18 -41.72
CA HIS A 127 -17.93 -13.13 -40.51
C HIS A 127 -18.55 -12.26 -39.40
N GLY A 128 -19.85 -11.95 -39.47
CA GLY A 128 -20.59 -11.29 -38.40
C GLY A 128 -20.59 -9.75 -38.43
N TYR A 129 -19.97 -9.15 -39.44
CA TYR A 129 -20.03 -7.71 -39.69
C TYR A 129 -21.22 -7.42 -40.60
N VAL A 130 -22.35 -7.09 -40.00
CA VAL A 130 -23.65 -6.86 -40.66
C VAL A 130 -23.90 -5.37 -40.90
N TYR A 131 -23.28 -4.52 -40.08
CA TYR A 131 -23.52 -3.09 -40.01
C TYR A 131 -22.24 -2.28 -40.18
N ASN A 132 -22.32 -1.09 -40.79
CA ASN A 132 -21.16 -0.23 -41.03
C ASN A 132 -20.38 0.13 -39.75
N TYR A 133 -21.04 0.36 -38.61
CA TYR A 133 -20.31 0.65 -37.35
C TYR A 133 -19.42 -0.51 -36.88
N GLN A 134 -19.74 -1.76 -37.22
CA GLN A 134 -18.96 -2.92 -36.77
C GLN A 134 -17.60 -3.00 -37.48
N ILE A 135 -17.45 -2.31 -38.61
CA ILE A 135 -16.16 -2.20 -39.31
C ILE A 135 -15.40 -0.92 -38.93
N GLU A 136 -16.00 0.05 -38.23
CA GLU A 136 -15.32 1.25 -37.72
C GLU A 136 -14.20 0.86 -36.73
N ASP A 137 -14.47 -0.07 -35.81
CA ASP A 137 -13.51 -0.57 -34.81
C ASP A 137 -12.65 -1.75 -35.32
N LEU A 138 -12.77 -2.11 -36.59
CA LEU A 138 -12.05 -3.24 -37.16
C LEU A 138 -10.62 -2.84 -37.52
N THR A 139 -9.67 -3.15 -36.66
CA THR A 139 -8.23 -2.95 -36.89
C THR A 139 -7.75 -3.65 -38.17
N ASP A 140 -6.70 -3.11 -38.81
CA ASP A 140 -6.10 -3.72 -39.99
C ASP A 140 -5.68 -5.18 -39.78
N ASP A 141 -5.04 -5.50 -38.65
CA ASP A 141 -4.63 -6.86 -38.30
C ASP A 141 -5.84 -7.83 -38.20
N ARG A 142 -6.97 -7.38 -37.65
CA ARG A 142 -8.20 -8.20 -37.61
C ARG A 142 -8.87 -8.32 -38.97
N LEU A 143 -8.81 -7.29 -39.80
CA LEU A 143 -9.36 -7.31 -41.17
C LEU A 143 -8.57 -8.28 -42.06
N GLU A 144 -7.24 -8.30 -41.95
CA GLU A 144 -6.36 -9.22 -42.67
C GLU A 144 -6.57 -10.69 -42.27
N LYS A 145 -7.03 -10.94 -41.03
CA LYS A 145 -7.34 -12.28 -40.52
C LYS A 145 -8.69 -12.84 -40.98
N ILE A 146 -9.52 -12.05 -41.68
CA ILE A 146 -10.80 -12.52 -42.21
C ILE A 146 -10.54 -13.44 -43.42
N ARG A 147 -10.94 -14.71 -43.28
CA ARG A 147 -10.70 -15.73 -44.30
C ARG A 147 -11.42 -15.39 -45.62
N ASN A 148 -10.75 -15.63 -46.75
CA ASN A 148 -11.25 -15.45 -48.13
C ASN A 148 -11.40 -14.00 -48.63
N LEU A 149 -10.87 -13.01 -47.90
CA LEU A 149 -10.63 -11.67 -48.45
C LEU A 149 -9.30 -11.65 -49.21
N GLY A 150 -9.33 -11.16 -50.45
CA GLY A 150 -8.11 -10.90 -51.22
C GLY A 150 -7.59 -9.49 -50.95
N THR A 151 -6.34 -9.22 -51.30
CA THR A 151 -5.67 -7.92 -51.08
C THR A 151 -6.47 -6.71 -51.59
N LYS A 152 -7.15 -6.84 -52.74
CA LYS A 152 -8.04 -5.79 -53.27
C LYS A 152 -9.28 -5.56 -52.40
N SER A 153 -9.91 -6.61 -51.89
CA SER A 153 -11.07 -6.49 -51.00
C SER A 153 -10.70 -5.94 -49.63
N ILE A 154 -9.52 -6.30 -49.12
CA ILE A 154 -8.99 -5.74 -47.87
C ILE A 154 -8.80 -4.23 -48.05
N LYS A 155 -8.09 -3.80 -49.10
CA LYS A 155 -7.89 -2.37 -49.40
C LYS A 155 -9.21 -1.62 -49.58
N GLU A 156 -10.15 -2.19 -50.32
CA GLU A 156 -11.49 -1.59 -50.52
C GLU A 156 -12.23 -1.40 -49.18
N ILE A 157 -12.18 -2.40 -48.29
CA ILE A 157 -12.80 -2.30 -46.96
C ILE A 157 -12.04 -1.28 -46.08
N GLN A 158 -10.71 -1.21 -46.18
CA GLN A 158 -9.90 -0.21 -45.48
C GLN A 158 -10.23 1.20 -45.95
N GLU A 159 -10.30 1.45 -47.26
CA GLU A 159 -10.65 2.74 -47.83
C GLU A 159 -12.07 3.16 -47.43
N PHE A 160 -13.03 2.23 -47.49
CA PHE A 160 -14.40 2.51 -47.05
C PHE A 160 -14.48 2.79 -45.54
N ARG A 161 -13.81 1.98 -44.70
CA ARG A 161 -13.70 2.22 -43.26
C ARG A 161 -13.04 3.58 -42.97
N ASN A 162 -11.92 3.86 -43.63
CA ASN A 162 -11.18 5.10 -43.45
C ASN A 162 -12.01 6.30 -43.92
N HIS A 163 -12.86 6.16 -44.94
CA HIS A 163 -13.81 7.21 -45.34
C HIS A 163 -14.94 7.39 -44.31
N LEU A 164 -15.40 6.32 -43.65
CA LEU A 164 -16.34 6.44 -42.53
C LEU A 164 -15.71 7.19 -41.34
N ILE A 165 -14.40 7.06 -41.15
CA ILE A 165 -13.61 7.74 -40.12
C ILE A 165 -13.27 9.19 -40.54
N SER A 166 -12.83 9.41 -41.78
CA SER A 166 -12.31 10.70 -42.29
C SER A 166 -13.37 11.78 -42.43
N LYS A 167 -14.65 11.40 -42.54
CA LYS A 167 -15.77 12.35 -42.55
C LYS A 167 -15.92 13.13 -41.22
N ILE A 168 -15.17 12.73 -40.19
CA ILE A 168 -15.22 13.28 -38.82
C ILE A 168 -13.89 13.94 -38.41
N GLU A 169 -12.75 13.49 -38.95
CA GLU A 169 -11.41 14.02 -38.61
C GLU A 169 -11.15 15.47 -39.09
N GLU A 170 -11.81 15.94 -40.16
CA GLU A 170 -11.63 17.33 -40.64
C GLU A 170 -12.32 18.38 -39.75
N GLU A 171 -13.15 17.99 -38.79
CA GLU A 171 -14.03 18.92 -38.06
C GLU A 171 -13.42 19.52 -36.77
N HIS A 172 -12.31 19.00 -36.24
CA HIS A 172 -11.84 19.31 -34.88
C HIS A 172 -10.37 19.79 -34.76
N SER A 173 -9.72 20.23 -35.84
CA SER A 173 -8.27 20.54 -35.82
C SER A 173 -7.83 21.64 -34.82
N ILE A 174 -8.73 22.57 -34.48
CA ILE A 174 -8.43 23.70 -33.58
C ILE A 174 -8.16 23.24 -32.15
N ILE A 175 -8.91 22.25 -31.64
CA ILE A 175 -8.87 21.88 -30.22
C ILE A 175 -7.57 21.17 -29.80
N GLN A 176 -6.85 20.55 -30.73
CA GLN A 176 -5.59 19.82 -30.42
C GLN A 176 -4.42 20.74 -30.03
N THR A 177 -4.50 22.02 -30.42
CA THR A 177 -3.45 23.00 -30.12
C THR A 177 -3.63 23.67 -28.76
N LEU A 178 -4.87 23.75 -28.29
CA LEU A 178 -5.30 24.47 -27.09
C LEU A 178 -5.15 23.63 -25.81
N SER A 179 -5.14 24.32 -24.68
CA SER A 179 -5.29 23.68 -23.37
C SER A 179 -6.74 23.27 -23.10
N ILE A 180 -6.97 22.27 -22.25
CA ILE A 180 -8.31 21.81 -21.88
C ILE A 180 -9.15 22.94 -21.28
N GLU A 181 -8.53 23.86 -20.51
CA GLU A 181 -9.21 25.02 -19.95
C GLU A 181 -9.70 26.00 -21.03
N GLU A 182 -8.95 26.14 -22.12
CA GLU A 182 -9.36 26.97 -23.27
C GLU A 182 -10.45 26.30 -24.08
N VAL A 183 -10.30 25.00 -24.36
CA VAL A 183 -11.30 24.25 -25.12
C VAL A 183 -12.66 24.30 -24.43
N ARG A 184 -12.71 24.16 -23.11
CA ARG A 184 -13.96 24.21 -22.33
C ARG A 184 -14.71 25.54 -22.48
N LEU A 185 -14.02 26.64 -22.78
CA LEU A 185 -14.59 27.97 -22.98
C LEU A 185 -15.00 28.26 -24.43
N LEU A 186 -14.65 27.39 -25.39
CA LEU A 186 -15.08 27.54 -26.77
C LEU A 186 -16.59 27.37 -26.88
N LYS A 187 -17.21 28.18 -27.74
CA LYS A 187 -18.61 28.00 -28.08
C LYS A 187 -18.78 26.76 -28.94
N ILE A 188 -19.89 26.04 -28.76
CA ILE A 188 -20.17 24.83 -29.54
C ILE A 188 -20.22 25.08 -31.06
N GLU A 189 -20.58 26.28 -31.50
CA GLU A 189 -20.62 26.69 -32.92
C GLU A 189 -19.25 26.95 -33.55
N GLU A 190 -18.20 27.09 -32.74
CA GLU A 190 -16.82 27.22 -33.21
C GLU A 190 -16.21 25.86 -33.56
N VAL A 191 -16.80 24.77 -33.07
CA VAL A 191 -16.31 23.39 -33.21
C VAL A 191 -17.28 22.52 -34.02
N LEU A 192 -18.58 22.58 -33.72
CA LEU A 192 -19.60 21.78 -34.40
C LEU A 192 -20.20 22.54 -35.59
N LYS A 193 -20.41 21.84 -36.71
CA LYS A 193 -20.99 22.42 -37.94
C LYS A 193 -22.44 21.99 -38.22
N ASP A 194 -22.91 20.91 -37.59
CA ASP A 194 -24.27 20.40 -37.80
C ASP A 194 -25.32 21.36 -37.20
N ARG A 195 -26.13 21.96 -38.08
CA ARG A 195 -27.14 22.96 -37.71
C ARG A 195 -28.27 22.40 -36.85
N GLU A 196 -28.68 21.16 -37.05
CA GLU A 196 -29.75 20.55 -36.24
C GLU A 196 -29.25 20.25 -34.84
N ILE A 197 -28.03 19.69 -34.72
CA ILE A 197 -27.41 19.43 -33.42
C ILE A 197 -27.16 20.72 -32.66
N LEU A 198 -26.59 21.75 -33.30
CA LEU A 198 -26.39 23.06 -32.68
C LEU A 198 -27.69 23.67 -32.17
N LYS A 199 -28.79 23.54 -32.92
CA LYS A 199 -30.11 24.02 -32.50
C LYS A 199 -30.60 23.30 -31.24
N ILE A 200 -30.52 21.96 -31.22
CA ILE A 200 -30.92 21.15 -30.07
C ILE A 200 -30.09 21.52 -28.83
N LEU A 201 -28.77 21.62 -28.97
CA LEU A 201 -27.88 21.96 -27.86
C LEU A 201 -28.18 23.38 -27.30
N LYS A 202 -28.26 24.39 -28.16
CA LYS A 202 -28.56 25.78 -27.74
C LYS A 202 -29.92 25.92 -27.07
N MET A 203 -30.94 25.23 -27.58
CA MET A 203 -32.28 25.26 -26.99
C MET A 203 -32.31 24.65 -25.58
N ASN A 204 -31.37 23.75 -25.28
CA ASN A 204 -31.18 23.16 -23.97
C ASN A 204 -30.09 23.87 -23.15
N ASN A 205 -29.78 25.13 -23.47
CA ASN A 205 -28.79 25.97 -22.79
C ASN A 205 -27.35 25.43 -22.81
N ILE A 206 -27.02 24.53 -23.75
CA ILE A 206 -25.66 24.05 -23.96
C ILE A 206 -25.00 24.94 -25.00
N HIS A 207 -24.17 25.88 -24.53
CA HIS A 207 -23.50 26.87 -25.39
C HIS A 207 -21.99 26.66 -25.50
N LEU A 208 -21.39 25.97 -24.53
CA LEU A 208 -19.95 25.78 -24.41
C LEU A 208 -19.56 24.32 -24.59
N ILE A 209 -18.36 24.08 -25.14
CA ILE A 209 -17.81 22.73 -25.28
C ILE A 209 -17.62 22.07 -23.93
N GLY A 210 -17.24 22.83 -22.89
CA GLY A 210 -17.10 22.30 -21.53
C GLY A 210 -18.39 21.68 -21.00
N THR A 211 -19.53 22.35 -21.20
CA THR A 211 -20.84 21.82 -20.82
C THR A 211 -21.22 20.59 -21.65
N LEU A 212 -20.91 20.61 -22.96
CA LEU A 212 -21.22 19.49 -23.86
C LEU A 212 -20.49 18.21 -23.48
N ILE A 213 -19.17 18.28 -23.22
CA ILE A 213 -18.35 17.11 -22.86
C ILE A 213 -18.64 16.57 -21.46
N GLU A 214 -19.46 17.27 -20.67
CA GLU A 214 -19.91 16.87 -19.34
C GLU A 214 -21.20 16.04 -19.35
N LEU A 215 -21.96 16.07 -20.43
CA LEU A 215 -23.22 15.33 -20.51
C LEU A 215 -22.99 13.82 -20.44
N ASN A 216 -23.74 13.16 -19.58
CA ASN A 216 -23.89 11.70 -19.54
C ASN A 216 -25.07 11.24 -20.42
N TYR A 217 -25.28 9.93 -20.53
CA TYR A 217 -26.40 9.37 -21.30
C TYR A 217 -27.77 9.89 -20.84
N GLU A 218 -28.02 9.97 -19.54
CA GLU A 218 -29.29 10.49 -19.02
C GLU A 218 -29.50 11.96 -19.37
N ASP A 219 -28.45 12.78 -19.27
CA ASP A 219 -28.52 14.21 -19.59
C ASP A 219 -28.92 14.41 -21.05
N ILE A 220 -28.31 13.64 -21.96
CA ILE A 220 -28.62 13.66 -23.39
C ILE A 220 -30.09 13.26 -23.60
N HIS A 221 -30.57 12.20 -22.94
CA HIS A 221 -31.94 11.73 -23.07
C HIS A 221 -33.00 12.69 -22.49
N LYS A 222 -32.60 13.62 -21.61
CA LYS A 222 -33.46 14.65 -21.03
C LYS A 222 -33.54 15.93 -21.89
N LEU A 223 -32.79 16.02 -22.99
CA LEU A 223 -32.81 17.19 -23.88
C LEU A 223 -34.15 17.32 -24.61
N ARG A 224 -34.65 18.55 -24.72
CA ARG A 224 -35.84 18.90 -25.51
C ARG A 224 -35.59 18.69 -27.01
N ASP A 225 -36.64 18.27 -27.73
CA ASP A 225 -36.64 17.93 -29.16
C ASP A 225 -35.61 16.87 -29.58
N ILE A 226 -35.20 16.01 -28.64
CA ILE A 226 -34.31 14.90 -28.95
C ILE A 226 -35.09 13.64 -29.30
N ASN A 227 -34.66 12.97 -30.36
CA ASN A 227 -35.05 11.60 -30.68
C ASN A 227 -33.86 10.64 -30.53
N ASN A 228 -34.10 9.34 -30.63
CA ASN A 228 -33.07 8.31 -30.45
C ASN A 228 -31.88 8.48 -31.42
N LYS A 229 -32.13 8.92 -32.66
CA LYS A 229 -31.07 9.14 -33.66
C LYS A 229 -30.19 10.33 -33.27
N THR A 230 -30.80 11.47 -32.95
CA THR A 230 -30.06 12.67 -32.51
C THR A 230 -29.33 12.45 -31.18
N SER A 231 -29.91 11.69 -30.25
CA SER A 231 -29.23 11.28 -29.01
C SER A 231 -27.95 10.49 -29.30
N LEU A 232 -28.02 9.53 -30.22
CA LEU A 232 -26.86 8.74 -30.59
C LEU A 232 -25.77 9.57 -31.29
N ILE A 233 -26.16 10.52 -32.15
CA ILE A 233 -25.24 11.45 -32.81
C ILE A 233 -24.54 12.34 -31.77
N ILE A 234 -25.28 12.96 -30.85
CA ILE A 234 -24.72 13.79 -29.77
C ILE A 234 -23.76 12.96 -28.91
N LYS A 235 -24.14 11.73 -28.56
CA LYS A 235 -23.26 10.80 -27.84
C LYS A 235 -21.98 10.49 -28.61
N LYS A 236 -22.05 10.27 -29.92
CA LYS A 236 -20.87 10.02 -30.78
C LYS A 236 -19.94 11.23 -30.78
N ILE A 237 -20.49 12.43 -30.97
CA ILE A 237 -19.75 13.71 -30.93
C ILE A 237 -19.03 13.87 -29.58
N ILE A 238 -19.74 13.69 -28.46
CA ILE A 238 -19.15 13.82 -27.11
C ILE A 238 -18.01 12.83 -26.91
N ASN A 239 -18.20 11.57 -27.31
CA ASN A 239 -17.17 10.55 -27.17
C ASN A 239 -15.94 10.87 -28.01
N GLN A 240 -16.12 11.36 -29.24
CA GLN A 240 -15.01 11.77 -30.11
C GLN A 240 -14.25 12.95 -29.52
N LEU A 241 -14.95 14.00 -29.10
CA LEU A 241 -14.35 15.14 -28.41
C LEU A 241 -13.55 14.70 -27.18
N ARG A 242 -14.09 13.79 -26.35
CA ARG A 242 -13.38 13.26 -25.18
C ARG A 242 -12.11 12.49 -25.56
N GLU A 243 -12.14 11.69 -26.61
CA GLU A 243 -10.95 10.95 -27.08
C GLU A 243 -9.87 11.89 -27.64
N GLU A 244 -10.27 12.87 -28.46
CA GLU A 244 -9.36 13.87 -29.05
C GLU A 244 -8.73 14.78 -27.99
N LEU A 245 -9.50 15.14 -26.96
CA LEU A 245 -9.03 15.88 -25.80
C LEU A 245 -8.28 15.01 -24.79
N LYS A 246 -8.15 13.69 -25.04
CA LYS A 246 -7.47 12.73 -24.16
C LYS A 246 -8.07 12.71 -22.74
N LEU A 247 -9.38 12.91 -22.65
CA LEU A 247 -10.15 12.82 -21.41
C LEU A 247 -10.73 11.42 -21.20
N SER A 248 -10.76 10.60 -22.24
CA SER A 248 -11.21 9.21 -22.15
C SER A 248 -10.37 8.45 -21.13
N LYS A 249 -11.05 7.66 -20.28
CA LYS A 249 -10.41 6.79 -19.32
C LYS A 249 -9.46 5.82 -20.02
N LYS A 250 -8.22 5.77 -19.57
CA LYS A 250 -7.19 4.85 -20.09
C LYS A 250 -6.49 4.14 -18.94
N ASP A 251 -6.25 2.84 -19.11
CA ASP A 251 -5.45 2.05 -18.18
C ASP A 251 -3.96 2.23 -18.51
N LEU A 252 -3.22 2.87 -17.58
CA LEU A 252 -1.81 3.18 -17.78
C LEU A 252 -0.96 1.91 -17.99
N TYR A 253 -1.25 0.84 -17.25
CA TYR A 253 -0.56 -0.44 -17.43
C TYR A 253 -0.70 -0.96 -18.87
N THR A 254 -1.92 -0.97 -19.40
CA THR A 254 -2.18 -1.38 -20.79
C THR A 254 -1.43 -0.52 -21.79
N LEU A 255 -1.40 0.80 -21.60
CA LEU A 255 -0.66 1.72 -22.47
C LEU A 255 0.85 1.44 -22.47
N VAL A 256 1.43 1.13 -21.31
CA VAL A 256 2.87 0.80 -21.16
C VAL A 256 3.22 -0.50 -21.86
N ILE A 257 2.37 -1.51 -21.78
CA ILE A 257 2.59 -2.78 -22.49
C ILE A 257 2.46 -2.61 -24.01
N GLN A 258 1.55 -1.73 -24.47
CA GLN A 258 1.34 -1.46 -25.90
C GLN A 258 2.44 -0.59 -26.53
N ASN A 259 3.12 0.24 -25.74
CA ASN A 259 4.16 1.15 -26.22
C ASN A 259 5.51 0.85 -25.56
N PRO A 260 6.12 -0.31 -25.84
CA PRO A 260 7.21 -0.83 -25.02
C PRO A 260 8.49 0.02 -25.06
N GLU A 261 8.70 0.78 -26.12
CA GLU A 261 9.90 1.61 -26.31
C GLU A 261 9.80 3.00 -25.68
N LEU A 262 8.59 3.50 -25.45
CA LEU A 262 8.39 4.83 -24.87
C LEU A 262 8.62 4.79 -23.36
N SER A 263 9.15 5.89 -22.82
CA SER A 263 9.17 6.05 -21.37
C SER A 263 7.74 6.14 -20.83
N ILE A 264 7.53 5.68 -19.60
CA ILE A 264 6.22 5.77 -18.94
C ILE A 264 5.77 7.24 -18.85
N GLU A 265 6.70 8.17 -18.65
CA GLU A 265 6.45 9.61 -18.66
C GLU A 265 5.92 10.11 -20.01
N ASP A 266 6.53 9.69 -21.12
CA ASP A 266 6.10 10.09 -22.46
C ASP A 266 4.73 9.50 -22.81
N ILE A 267 4.46 8.26 -22.39
CA ILE A 267 3.15 7.63 -22.54
C ILE A 267 2.08 8.43 -21.81
N ILE A 268 2.35 8.87 -20.58
CA ILE A 268 1.44 9.74 -19.83
C ILE A 268 1.24 11.06 -20.59
N LYS A 269 2.30 11.76 -20.99
CA LYS A 269 2.22 13.04 -21.74
C LYS A 269 1.42 12.92 -23.04
N ILE A 270 1.59 11.83 -23.77
CA ILE A 270 0.84 11.58 -25.01
C ILE A 270 -0.64 11.32 -24.73
N ASN A 271 -0.99 10.79 -23.56
CA ASN A 271 -2.35 10.41 -23.21
C ASN A 271 -3.03 11.34 -22.20
N THR A 272 -2.41 12.47 -21.83
CA THR A 272 -3.02 13.54 -21.04
C THR A 272 -3.25 14.80 -21.89
N PRO A 273 -4.28 15.59 -21.58
CA PRO A 273 -4.50 16.87 -22.25
C PRO A 273 -3.38 17.87 -21.93
N LYS A 274 -3.21 18.83 -22.83
CA LYS A 274 -2.49 20.07 -22.49
C LYS A 274 -3.32 20.81 -21.43
N SER A 275 -2.69 21.24 -20.35
CA SER A 275 -3.35 22.00 -19.29
C SER A 275 -2.52 23.24 -18.96
N LYS A 276 -3.19 24.35 -18.65
CA LYS A 276 -2.56 25.55 -18.08
C LYS A 276 -2.06 25.31 -16.66
N PHE A 277 -2.59 24.30 -15.98
CA PHE A 277 -2.19 23.94 -14.63
C PHE A 277 -1.11 22.86 -14.66
N ASN A 278 -0.27 22.89 -13.63
CA ASN A 278 0.75 21.86 -13.46
C ASN A 278 0.09 20.49 -13.28
N ILE A 279 0.48 19.54 -14.13
CA ILE A 279 0.03 18.14 -14.03
C ILE A 279 0.98 17.41 -13.07
N ALA A 280 0.44 17.00 -11.94
CA ALA A 280 1.16 16.19 -10.96
C ALA A 280 0.97 14.70 -11.27
N ILE A 281 2.07 13.95 -11.13
CA ILE A 281 2.07 12.49 -11.16
C ILE A 281 2.52 12.03 -9.77
N ARG A 282 1.74 11.17 -9.11
CA ARG A 282 2.02 10.67 -7.76
C ARG A 282 1.58 9.22 -7.63
N TYR A 283 2.20 8.48 -6.72
CA TYR A 283 1.60 7.26 -6.20
C TYR A 283 0.47 7.59 -5.22
N LEU A 284 -0.64 6.87 -5.30
CA LEU A 284 -1.68 6.79 -4.28
C LEU A 284 -1.42 5.54 -3.44
N SER A 285 -0.77 5.73 -2.28
CA SER A 285 -0.50 4.66 -1.32
C SER A 285 -1.10 5.04 0.03
N GLY A 286 -1.95 4.16 0.55
CA GLY A 286 -2.90 4.56 1.58
C GLY A 286 -3.79 5.71 1.07
N SER A 287 -4.12 6.64 1.95
CA SER A 287 -4.87 7.84 1.60
C SER A 287 -3.99 9.01 1.15
N LYS A 288 -2.70 8.80 0.83
CA LYS A 288 -1.72 9.87 0.57
C LYS A 288 -1.15 9.82 -0.85
N TYR A 289 -0.83 11.00 -1.38
CA TYR A 289 -0.06 11.14 -2.61
C TYR A 289 1.43 11.22 -2.29
N LEU A 290 2.22 10.28 -2.82
CA LEU A 290 3.64 10.11 -2.52
C LEU A 290 4.49 10.07 -3.80
N ASN A 291 5.76 10.47 -3.68
CA ASN A 291 6.76 10.28 -4.74
C ASN A 291 7.46 8.91 -4.63
N GLU A 292 7.33 8.24 -3.48
CA GLU A 292 7.96 6.96 -3.22
C GLU A 292 7.06 6.12 -2.33
N ILE A 293 7.00 4.82 -2.59
CA ILE A 293 6.20 3.87 -1.83
C ILE A 293 7.07 2.78 -1.19
N SER A 294 6.60 2.22 -0.08
CA SER A 294 7.25 1.06 0.54
C SER A 294 6.96 -0.21 -0.26
N THR A 295 7.97 -1.07 -0.44
CA THR A 295 7.82 -2.37 -1.10
C THR A 295 7.17 -3.43 -0.22
N ASN A 296 7.02 -3.20 1.09
CA ASN A 296 6.59 -4.23 2.03
C ASN A 296 5.09 -4.43 2.09
N HIS A 297 4.32 -3.36 1.92
CA HIS A 297 2.86 -3.42 2.07
C HIS A 297 2.14 -3.60 0.74
N GLN A 298 2.89 -3.83 -0.35
CA GLN A 298 2.40 -3.76 -1.73
C GLN A 298 2.18 -5.12 -2.40
N GLY A 299 2.21 -6.21 -1.61
CA GLY A 299 1.97 -7.56 -2.13
C GLY A 299 3.05 -8.06 -3.10
N PHE A 300 4.28 -7.53 -3.03
CA PHE A 300 5.40 -7.98 -3.87
C PHE A 300 6.04 -9.26 -3.31
N SER A 301 6.37 -10.21 -4.20
CA SER A 301 7.20 -11.36 -3.85
C SER A 301 8.65 -10.96 -3.57
N ASN A 302 9.43 -11.78 -2.87
CA ASN A 302 10.85 -11.49 -2.59
C ASN A 302 11.67 -11.22 -3.87
N LYS A 303 11.37 -11.90 -4.97
CA LYS A 303 12.01 -11.65 -6.28
C LYS A 303 11.62 -10.30 -6.86
N GLU A 304 10.34 -9.92 -6.73
CA GLU A 304 9.84 -8.62 -7.18
C GLU A 304 10.45 -7.49 -6.35
N LYS A 305 10.46 -7.63 -5.01
CA LYS A 305 11.12 -6.68 -4.09
C LYS A 305 12.58 -6.47 -4.47
N ALA A 306 13.34 -7.55 -4.70
CA ALA A 306 14.74 -7.46 -5.10
C ALA A 306 14.95 -6.66 -6.40
N ILE A 307 14.07 -6.86 -7.41
CA ILE A 307 14.12 -6.09 -8.67
C ILE A 307 13.79 -4.62 -8.41
N ILE A 308 12.71 -4.35 -7.67
CA ILE A 308 12.28 -2.98 -7.36
C ILE A 308 13.37 -2.23 -6.60
N THR A 309 13.96 -2.82 -5.56
CA THR A 309 15.04 -2.21 -4.78
C THR A 309 16.30 -2.00 -5.62
N ARG A 310 16.69 -2.97 -6.44
CA ARG A 310 17.89 -2.89 -7.28
C ARG A 310 17.84 -1.74 -8.30
N TYR A 311 16.66 -1.51 -8.88
CA TYR A 311 16.45 -0.46 -9.88
C TYR A 311 15.70 0.76 -9.32
N ASN A 312 15.49 0.80 -8.00
CA ASN A 312 14.76 1.83 -7.27
C ASN A 312 13.42 2.24 -7.94
N LEU A 313 12.64 1.25 -8.40
CA LEU A 313 11.37 1.46 -9.13
C LEU A 313 10.24 1.92 -8.20
N ASN A 314 10.41 1.79 -6.89
CA ASN A 314 9.47 2.31 -5.90
C ASN A 314 9.52 3.84 -5.82
N ASN A 315 10.58 4.48 -6.33
CA ASN A 315 10.65 5.91 -6.56
C ASN A 315 10.04 6.28 -7.92
N LEU A 316 9.11 7.23 -7.91
CA LEU A 316 8.31 7.56 -9.07
C LEU A 316 9.14 8.09 -10.24
N ASN A 317 10.17 8.90 -9.99
CA ASN A 317 10.99 9.47 -11.07
C ASN A 317 11.74 8.38 -11.86
N ASN A 318 12.22 7.34 -11.15
CA ASN A 318 12.88 6.21 -11.79
C ASN A 318 11.90 5.34 -12.57
N LEU A 319 10.69 5.14 -12.03
CA LEU A 319 9.63 4.44 -12.77
C LEU A 319 9.26 5.20 -14.05
N LEU A 320 9.00 6.51 -13.95
CA LEU A 320 8.52 7.33 -15.08
C LEU A 320 9.55 7.44 -16.21
N SER A 321 10.84 7.56 -15.87
CA SER A 321 11.93 7.63 -16.87
C SER A 321 12.26 6.29 -17.54
N SER A 322 11.66 5.18 -17.09
CA SER A 322 11.88 3.85 -17.64
C SER A 322 10.88 3.50 -18.74
N SER A 323 11.29 2.65 -19.69
CA SER A 323 10.41 2.01 -20.67
C SER A 323 10.29 0.51 -20.38
N TYR A 324 9.25 -0.14 -20.90
CA TYR A 324 9.10 -1.59 -20.74
C TYR A 324 10.27 -2.36 -21.38
N SER A 325 10.72 -1.96 -22.58
CA SER A 325 11.84 -2.60 -23.30
C SER A 325 13.16 -2.46 -22.52
N ARG A 326 13.42 -1.28 -21.95
CA ARG A 326 14.61 -1.00 -21.13
C ARG A 326 14.61 -1.80 -19.83
N LEU A 327 13.47 -1.90 -19.14
CA LEU A 327 13.38 -2.70 -17.92
C LEU A 327 13.52 -4.19 -18.21
N LEU A 328 13.06 -4.66 -19.36
CA LEU A 328 13.16 -6.06 -19.77
C LEU A 328 14.59 -6.45 -20.19
N SER A 329 15.41 -5.50 -20.65
CA SER A 329 16.81 -5.76 -21.03
C SER A 329 17.76 -5.90 -19.84
N TYR A 330 17.30 -5.53 -18.63
CA TYR A 330 18.10 -5.63 -17.42
C TYR A 330 18.38 -7.09 -17.02
N SER A 331 19.63 -7.34 -16.61
CA SER A 331 20.03 -8.64 -16.10
C SER A 331 19.17 -9.03 -14.90
N TYR A 332 18.78 -10.31 -14.84
CA TYR A 332 17.94 -10.89 -13.78
C TYR A 332 16.48 -10.43 -13.74
N VAL A 333 15.99 -9.67 -14.73
CA VAL A 333 14.57 -9.30 -14.85
C VAL A 333 13.85 -10.26 -15.80
N GLY A 334 13.04 -11.15 -15.24
CA GLY A 334 12.18 -12.03 -16.03
C GLY A 334 10.88 -11.34 -16.46
N LYS A 335 10.43 -11.58 -17.71
CA LYS A 335 9.18 -11.02 -18.27
C LYS A 335 7.98 -11.12 -17.33
N LYS A 336 7.75 -12.31 -16.74
CA LYS A 336 6.64 -12.55 -15.81
C LYS A 336 6.69 -11.63 -14.58
N ASN A 337 7.88 -11.46 -13.99
CA ASN A 337 8.06 -10.62 -12.81
C ASN A 337 7.89 -9.14 -13.18
N LEU A 338 8.44 -8.69 -14.31
CA LEU A 338 8.31 -7.31 -14.77
C LEU A 338 6.84 -6.93 -15.01
N ILE A 339 6.09 -7.78 -15.70
CA ILE A 339 4.65 -7.61 -15.93
C ILE A 339 3.91 -7.45 -14.60
N SER A 340 4.17 -8.32 -13.62
CA SER A 340 3.56 -8.26 -12.30
C SER A 340 3.93 -6.99 -11.53
N ILE A 341 5.22 -6.58 -11.57
CA ILE A 341 5.71 -5.36 -10.93
C ILE A 341 5.01 -4.13 -11.54
N LEU A 342 5.02 -4.00 -12.86
CA LEU A 342 4.42 -2.86 -13.55
C LEU A 342 2.92 -2.79 -13.31
N LYS A 343 2.21 -3.93 -13.31
CA LYS A 343 0.78 -3.95 -12.99
C LYS A 343 0.52 -3.37 -11.59
N LYS A 344 1.24 -3.82 -10.57
CA LYS A 344 1.06 -3.37 -9.18
C LYS A 344 1.48 -1.92 -8.95
N LEU A 345 2.59 -1.48 -9.56
CA LEU A 345 3.08 -0.10 -9.42
C LEU A 345 2.21 0.89 -10.18
N LEU A 346 1.87 0.61 -11.45
CA LEU A 346 1.12 1.53 -12.30
C LEU A 346 -0.34 1.68 -11.86
N GLN A 347 -0.94 0.64 -11.26
CA GLN A 347 -2.27 0.74 -10.62
C GLN A 347 -2.34 1.79 -9.49
N GLN A 348 -1.20 2.15 -8.90
CA GLN A 348 -1.13 3.17 -7.86
C GLN A 348 -0.79 4.55 -8.42
N VAL A 349 -0.43 4.67 -9.70
CA VAL A 349 -0.08 5.96 -10.29
C VAL A 349 -1.36 6.74 -10.56
N VAL A 350 -1.39 7.98 -10.09
CA VAL A 350 -2.46 8.94 -10.34
C VAL A 350 -1.87 10.16 -11.03
N VAL A 351 -2.53 10.58 -12.10
CA VAL A 351 -2.17 11.76 -12.89
C VAL A 351 -3.31 12.76 -12.79
N TYR A 352 -3.03 13.94 -12.24
CA TYR A 352 -4.06 14.93 -11.90
C TYR A 352 -3.50 16.35 -11.99
N ASN A 353 -4.38 17.33 -12.16
CA ASN A 353 -4.07 18.72 -11.88
C ASN A 353 -4.90 19.20 -10.68
N LYS A 354 -4.94 20.51 -10.42
CA LYS A 354 -5.68 21.05 -9.29
C LYS A 354 -7.21 20.88 -9.36
N HIS A 355 -7.76 20.53 -10.52
CA HIS A 355 -9.19 20.50 -10.81
C HIS A 355 -9.71 19.13 -11.22
N GLU A 356 -8.89 18.30 -11.87
CA GLU A 356 -9.34 17.06 -12.49
C GLU A 356 -8.28 15.96 -12.41
N ILE A 357 -8.77 14.72 -12.50
CA ILE A 357 -7.97 13.50 -12.54
C ILE A 357 -8.06 12.92 -13.94
N PHE A 358 -6.89 12.74 -14.56
CA PHE A 358 -6.75 12.24 -15.93
C PHE A 358 -6.55 10.74 -15.98
N MET A 359 -5.78 10.19 -15.04
CA MET A 359 -5.47 8.76 -14.98
C MET A 359 -5.37 8.27 -13.54
N GLY A 360 -5.78 7.03 -13.33
CA GLY A 360 -5.64 6.30 -12.08
C GLY A 360 -6.66 5.18 -11.97
N ASP A 361 -6.45 4.29 -11.00
CA ASP A 361 -7.42 3.23 -10.71
C ASP A 361 -8.69 3.81 -10.10
N THR A 362 -9.81 3.71 -10.81
CA THR A 362 -11.10 4.28 -10.39
C THR A 362 -11.53 3.79 -9.01
N SER A 363 -11.27 2.53 -8.67
CA SER A 363 -11.73 1.95 -7.41
C SER A 363 -10.94 2.48 -6.23
N ARG A 364 -9.61 2.60 -6.35
CA ARG A 364 -8.77 3.28 -5.37
C ARG A 364 -9.14 4.75 -5.21
N LEU A 365 -9.41 5.43 -6.33
CA LEU A 365 -9.82 6.83 -6.33
C LEU A 365 -11.20 7.02 -5.69
N TYR A 366 -12.15 6.12 -5.96
CA TYR A 366 -13.44 6.13 -5.28
C TYR A 366 -13.26 6.06 -3.76
N PHE A 367 -12.49 5.10 -3.24
CA PHE A 367 -12.24 5.02 -1.81
C PHE A 367 -11.53 6.28 -1.29
N LYS A 368 -10.62 6.87 -2.05
CA LYS A 368 -9.90 8.10 -1.68
C LYS A 368 -10.85 9.30 -1.47
N PHE A 369 -11.89 9.41 -2.30
CA PHE A 369 -12.86 10.51 -2.25
C PHE A 369 -14.14 10.18 -1.48
N SER A 370 -14.40 8.91 -1.17
CA SER A 370 -15.52 8.51 -0.34
C SER A 370 -15.19 8.61 1.17
N ARG A 371 -16.22 8.48 2.00
CA ARG A 371 -16.05 8.41 3.46
C ARG A 371 -15.22 7.18 3.92
N GLN A 372 -15.08 6.17 3.06
CA GLN A 372 -14.29 4.95 3.33
C GLN A 372 -12.79 5.08 2.99
N LYS A 373 -12.23 6.29 2.91
CA LYS A 373 -10.80 6.54 2.66
C LYS A 373 -9.83 5.75 3.53
N PHE A 374 -10.24 5.36 4.73
CA PHE A 374 -9.40 4.61 5.67
C PHE A 374 -9.07 3.20 5.13
N LEU A 375 -9.94 2.60 4.31
CA LEU A 375 -9.77 1.27 3.73
C LEU A 375 -8.55 1.18 2.81
N LEU A 376 -8.09 2.30 2.24
CA LEU A 376 -6.85 2.32 1.45
C LEU A 376 -5.60 1.93 2.25
N ASN A 377 -5.67 1.92 3.59
CA ASN A 377 -4.57 1.48 4.45
C ASN A 377 -4.60 -0.03 4.78
N LEU A 378 -5.50 -0.79 4.16
CA LEU A 378 -5.49 -2.26 4.22
C LEU A 378 -4.20 -2.82 3.62
N LYS A 379 -3.78 -3.99 4.12
CA LYS A 379 -2.74 -4.79 3.46
C LYS A 379 -3.17 -5.01 2.01
N GLU A 380 -2.28 -4.85 1.03
CA GLU A 380 -2.71 -4.81 -0.38
C GLU A 380 -3.46 -6.05 -0.86
N VAL A 381 -3.15 -7.23 -0.34
CA VAL A 381 -3.88 -8.45 -0.67
C VAL A 381 -5.36 -8.34 -0.29
N LEU A 382 -5.64 -7.76 0.87
CA LEU A 382 -7.00 -7.54 1.40
C LEU A 382 -7.70 -6.39 0.68
N LEU A 383 -6.97 -5.31 0.39
CA LEU A 383 -7.51 -4.19 -0.39
C LEU A 383 -7.92 -4.63 -1.80
N ASN A 384 -7.12 -5.49 -2.45
CA ASN A 384 -7.46 -6.02 -3.76
C ASN A 384 -8.70 -6.92 -3.74
N ASP A 385 -8.89 -7.78 -2.72
CA ASP A 385 -10.15 -8.54 -2.54
C ASP A 385 -11.36 -7.60 -2.43
N LEU A 386 -11.24 -6.53 -1.65
CA LEU A 386 -12.28 -5.52 -1.52
C LEU A 386 -12.54 -4.78 -2.85
N ILE A 387 -11.48 -4.39 -3.57
CA ILE A 387 -11.57 -3.72 -4.87
C ILE A 387 -12.26 -4.61 -5.90
N GLU A 388 -11.94 -5.91 -5.94
CA GLU A 388 -12.60 -6.86 -6.85
C GLU A 388 -14.10 -6.94 -6.58
N LYS A 389 -14.51 -7.03 -5.31
CA LYS A 389 -15.92 -7.00 -4.92
C LYS A 389 -16.60 -5.67 -5.27
N PHE A 390 -15.90 -4.55 -5.08
CA PHE A 390 -16.41 -3.23 -5.46
C PHE A 390 -16.52 -3.06 -6.98
N ASN A 391 -15.60 -3.61 -7.77
CA ASN A 391 -15.67 -3.58 -9.23
C ASN A 391 -16.96 -4.23 -9.75
N VAL A 392 -17.43 -5.31 -9.13
CA VAL A 392 -18.71 -5.95 -9.47
C VAL A 392 -19.92 -5.02 -9.22
N ILE A 393 -19.87 -4.20 -8.16
CA ILE A 393 -20.90 -3.19 -7.91
C ILE A 393 -20.80 -2.10 -8.97
N LYS A 394 -19.60 -1.56 -9.18
CA LYS A 394 -19.30 -0.51 -10.15
C LYS A 394 -19.80 -0.87 -11.55
N GLU A 395 -19.50 -2.08 -12.03
CA GLU A 395 -19.90 -2.57 -13.36
C GLU A 395 -21.42 -2.78 -13.52
N LYS A 396 -22.15 -3.00 -12.42
CA LYS A 396 -23.62 -3.15 -12.45
C LYS A 396 -24.34 -1.81 -12.40
N GLU A 397 -23.81 -0.86 -11.64
CA GLU A 397 -24.47 0.44 -11.42
C GLU A 397 -24.07 1.51 -12.43
N LEU A 398 -22.89 1.41 -13.05
CA LEU A 398 -22.50 2.28 -14.14
C LEU A 398 -22.76 1.60 -15.48
N LEU A 399 -23.53 2.26 -16.34
CA LEU A 399 -23.61 1.91 -17.75
C LEU A 399 -22.26 2.23 -18.41
N ASP A 400 -21.81 1.34 -19.30
CA ASP A 400 -20.55 1.45 -20.06
C ASP A 400 -20.54 2.72 -20.94
N GLU A 401 -20.18 3.84 -20.34
CA GLU A 401 -20.07 5.15 -20.97
C GLU A 401 -18.60 5.55 -21.01
N LYS A 402 -18.13 5.96 -22.19
CA LYS A 402 -16.83 6.59 -22.40
C LYS A 402 -16.82 7.99 -21.76
N MET A 403 -16.81 8.03 -20.43
CA MET A 403 -16.73 9.26 -19.64
C MET A 403 -15.28 9.57 -19.29
N SER A 404 -15.05 10.81 -18.84
CA SER A 404 -13.79 11.12 -18.17
C SER A 404 -13.74 10.45 -16.80
N LEU A 405 -12.52 10.18 -16.32
CA LEU A 405 -12.32 9.57 -15.00
C LEU A 405 -12.91 10.42 -13.86
N THR A 406 -12.84 11.75 -13.97
CA THR A 406 -13.40 12.67 -12.96
C THR A 406 -14.93 12.56 -12.92
N GLN A 407 -15.60 12.55 -14.07
CA GLN A 407 -17.06 12.36 -14.13
C GLN A 407 -17.49 10.99 -13.59
N GLU A 408 -16.76 9.93 -13.93
CA GLU A 408 -17.04 8.59 -13.40
C GLU A 408 -16.95 8.58 -11.87
N LEU A 409 -15.94 9.24 -11.30
CA LEU A 409 -15.78 9.35 -9.85
C LEU A 409 -16.89 10.17 -9.21
N ASP A 410 -17.27 11.31 -9.81
CA ASP A 410 -18.35 12.15 -9.30
C ASP A 410 -19.68 11.39 -9.28
N LEU A 411 -19.97 10.61 -10.34
CA LEU A 411 -21.13 9.74 -10.38
C LEU A 411 -21.06 8.65 -9.30
N LEU A 412 -19.92 8.00 -9.13
CA LEU A 412 -19.78 6.93 -8.12
C LEU A 412 -19.91 7.45 -6.69
N VAL A 413 -19.21 8.53 -6.36
CA VAL A 413 -19.16 9.08 -5.00
C VAL A 413 -20.52 9.64 -4.58
N ASN A 414 -21.27 10.22 -5.50
CA ASN A 414 -22.60 10.77 -5.22
C ASN A 414 -23.75 9.77 -5.42
N ASN A 415 -23.45 8.53 -5.83
CA ASN A 415 -24.47 7.50 -6.03
C ASN A 415 -24.79 6.78 -4.71
N ASN A 416 -25.97 7.10 -4.17
CA ASN A 416 -26.49 6.49 -2.95
C ASN A 416 -26.67 4.96 -3.06
N ILE A 417 -27.02 4.44 -4.25
CA ILE A 417 -27.20 3.01 -4.49
C ILE A 417 -25.84 2.29 -4.41
N VAL A 418 -24.80 2.85 -5.03
CA VAL A 418 -23.43 2.33 -4.94
C VAL A 418 -22.98 2.29 -3.48
N THR A 419 -23.21 3.38 -2.75
CA THR A 419 -22.87 3.49 -1.33
C THR A 419 -23.63 2.45 -0.50
N GLU A 420 -24.93 2.28 -0.71
CA GLU A 420 -25.76 1.31 0.00
C GLU A 420 -25.34 -0.14 -0.29
N LYS A 421 -25.02 -0.47 -1.56
CA LYS A 421 -24.51 -1.78 -1.94
C LYS A 421 -23.16 -2.09 -1.30
N LEU A 422 -22.27 -1.08 -1.21
CA LEU A 422 -21.00 -1.23 -0.51
C LEU A 422 -21.18 -1.46 0.99
N MET A 423 -22.10 -0.73 1.66
CA MET A 423 -22.40 -0.96 3.08
C MET A 423 -22.95 -2.37 3.36
N ASN A 424 -23.59 -2.98 2.37
CA ASN A 424 -24.15 -4.34 2.45
C ASN A 424 -23.22 -5.42 1.90
N LEU A 425 -21.97 -5.10 1.58
CA LEU A 425 -20.99 -6.07 1.11
C LEU A 425 -20.69 -7.10 2.21
N ASP A 426 -20.55 -8.37 1.83
CA ASP A 426 -20.00 -9.36 2.76
C ASP A 426 -18.48 -9.21 2.86
N VAL A 427 -18.07 -8.62 3.97
CA VAL A 427 -16.68 -8.38 4.37
C VAL A 427 -16.34 -9.11 5.68
N SER A 428 -17.09 -10.15 6.04
CA SER A 428 -16.92 -10.84 7.33
C SER A 428 -15.49 -11.36 7.56
N LYS A 429 -14.81 -11.83 6.51
CA LYS A 429 -13.41 -12.27 6.55
C LYS A 429 -12.39 -11.14 6.73
N LEU A 430 -12.81 -9.90 6.56
CA LEU A 430 -11.99 -8.68 6.63
C LEU A 430 -12.34 -7.83 7.86
N ALA A 431 -13.30 -8.26 8.68
CA ALA A 431 -13.87 -7.46 9.76
C ALA A 431 -12.79 -6.96 10.74
N GLU A 432 -11.92 -7.86 11.23
CA GLU A 432 -10.85 -7.50 12.16
C GLU A 432 -9.88 -6.48 11.56
N ASP A 433 -9.42 -6.68 10.31
CA ASP A 433 -8.53 -5.73 9.62
C ASP A 433 -9.19 -4.37 9.40
N ILE A 434 -10.46 -4.35 9.00
CA ILE A 434 -11.23 -3.11 8.77
C ILE A 434 -11.38 -2.34 10.09
N ALA A 435 -11.80 -3.01 11.16
CA ALA A 435 -11.95 -2.38 12.47
C ALA A 435 -10.60 -1.86 13.00
N TYR A 436 -9.55 -2.67 12.92
CA TYR A 436 -8.21 -2.28 13.36
C TYR A 436 -7.69 -1.04 12.59
N ILE A 437 -7.87 -0.99 11.28
CA ILE A 437 -7.43 0.15 10.46
C ILE A 437 -8.28 1.38 10.71
N PHE A 438 -9.59 1.23 10.88
CA PHE A 438 -10.46 2.33 11.26
C PHE A 438 -9.98 2.98 12.56
N ILE A 439 -9.70 2.18 13.59
CA ILE A 439 -9.19 2.66 14.88
C ILE A 439 -7.81 3.31 14.72
N LYS A 440 -6.90 2.67 13.99
CA LYS A 440 -5.52 3.14 13.77
C LYS A 440 -5.46 4.47 13.00
N GLN A 441 -6.41 4.71 12.09
CA GLN A 441 -6.47 5.92 11.27
C GLN A 441 -7.37 7.01 11.86
N SER A 442 -8.09 6.73 12.96
CA SER A 442 -8.98 7.71 13.55
C SER A 442 -8.21 8.76 14.35
N GLU A 443 -8.62 10.01 14.19
CA GLU A 443 -8.11 11.13 15.00
C GLU A 443 -8.72 11.15 16.41
N PHE A 444 -9.85 10.45 16.59
CA PHE A 444 -10.60 10.41 17.85
C PHE A 444 -10.55 9.01 18.47
N LEU A 445 -10.58 8.96 19.81
CA LEU A 445 -10.73 7.74 20.57
C LEU A 445 -12.20 7.55 20.95
N TYR A 446 -12.73 6.34 20.77
CA TYR A 446 -14.14 6.00 21.00
C TYR A 446 -14.26 4.99 22.13
N ASP A 447 -15.39 4.96 22.82
CA ASP A 447 -15.75 3.76 23.57
C ASP A 447 -16.28 2.67 22.62
N ILE A 448 -16.62 1.50 23.17
CA ILE A 448 -17.06 0.36 22.36
C ILE A 448 -18.36 0.69 21.62
N ASP A 449 -19.34 1.28 22.30
CA ASP A 449 -20.66 1.55 21.72
C ASP A 449 -20.57 2.60 20.61
N GLU A 450 -19.81 3.67 20.83
CA GLU A 450 -19.51 4.69 19.81
C GLU A 450 -18.82 4.07 18.58
N LEU A 451 -17.84 3.20 18.81
CA LEU A 451 -17.06 2.54 17.75
C LEU A 451 -17.92 1.56 16.94
N THR A 452 -18.70 0.72 17.61
CA THR A 452 -19.66 -0.21 17.00
C THR A 452 -20.65 0.54 16.12
N ASN A 453 -21.21 1.65 16.60
CA ASN A 453 -22.11 2.49 15.81
C ASN A 453 -21.43 3.08 14.56
N LYS A 454 -20.19 3.59 14.69
CA LYS A 454 -19.45 4.12 13.54
C LYS A 454 -19.13 3.06 12.50
N LEU A 455 -18.66 1.88 12.91
CA LEU A 455 -18.35 0.79 12.00
C LEU A 455 -19.61 0.19 11.35
N SER A 456 -20.73 0.13 12.09
CA SER A 456 -22.03 -0.31 11.55
C SER A 456 -22.56 0.61 10.46
N ASN A 457 -22.24 1.90 10.54
CA ASN A 457 -22.53 2.84 9.47
C ASN A 457 -21.69 2.57 8.22
N GLU A 458 -20.51 1.97 8.33
CA GLU A 458 -19.66 1.62 7.19
C GLU A 458 -19.98 0.26 6.57
N PHE A 459 -20.16 -0.79 7.38
CA PHE A 459 -20.66 -2.08 6.93
C PHE A 459 -21.70 -2.65 7.90
N LYS A 460 -22.87 -3.00 7.35
CA LYS A 460 -24.06 -3.39 8.13
C LYS A 460 -24.13 -4.88 8.47
N ARG A 461 -23.38 -5.72 7.75
CA ARG A 461 -23.45 -7.19 7.85
C ARG A 461 -22.42 -7.80 8.80
N ILE A 462 -21.80 -6.99 9.64
CA ILE A 462 -20.79 -7.44 10.61
C ILE A 462 -21.31 -7.19 12.02
N ASP A 463 -21.10 -8.17 12.90
CA ASP A 463 -21.23 -7.99 14.35
C ASP A 463 -19.95 -7.35 14.89
N TRP A 464 -19.94 -6.02 14.94
CA TRP A 464 -18.76 -5.26 15.35
C TRP A 464 -18.43 -5.40 16.84
N ASP A 465 -19.41 -5.71 17.69
CA ASP A 465 -19.16 -5.94 19.11
C ASP A 465 -18.32 -7.21 19.33
N ILE A 466 -18.61 -8.27 18.57
CA ILE A 466 -17.78 -9.49 18.57
C ILE A 466 -16.39 -9.19 18.02
N THR A 467 -16.30 -8.50 16.88
CA THR A 467 -15.00 -8.16 16.26
C THR A 467 -14.11 -7.32 17.18
N ILE A 468 -14.66 -6.32 17.85
CA ILE A 468 -13.91 -5.45 18.79
C ILE A 468 -13.44 -6.27 20.00
N LYS A 469 -14.26 -7.19 20.53
CA LYS A 469 -13.85 -8.09 21.63
C LYS A 469 -12.70 -9.01 21.20
N GLN A 470 -12.76 -9.58 20.00
CA GLN A 470 -11.68 -10.40 19.44
C GLN A 470 -10.38 -9.61 19.33
N LEU A 471 -10.43 -8.36 18.83
CA LEU A 471 -9.24 -7.50 18.75
C LEU A 471 -8.65 -7.17 20.14
N LEU A 472 -9.49 -7.05 21.18
CA LEU A 472 -9.03 -6.88 22.57
C LEU A 472 -8.36 -8.16 23.09
N GLU A 473 -8.93 -9.34 22.82
CA GLU A 473 -8.38 -10.64 23.21
C GLU A 473 -7.03 -10.93 22.52
N GLN A 474 -6.89 -10.53 21.26
CA GLN A 474 -5.65 -10.61 20.49
C GLN A 474 -4.63 -9.52 20.86
N ASP A 475 -4.99 -8.60 21.76
CA ASP A 475 -4.15 -7.49 22.22
C ASP A 475 -3.68 -6.55 21.09
N LEU A 476 -4.46 -6.46 20.01
CA LEU A 476 -4.29 -5.54 18.88
C LEU A 476 -4.84 -4.14 19.18
N ILE A 477 -5.78 -4.04 20.13
CA ILE A 477 -6.32 -2.78 20.64
C ILE A 477 -6.32 -2.79 22.17
N GLY A 478 -6.38 -1.61 22.79
CA GLY A 478 -6.43 -1.45 24.25
C GLY A 478 -7.44 -0.40 24.70
N LYS A 479 -7.74 -0.39 26.00
CA LYS A 479 -8.55 0.64 26.66
C LYS A 479 -7.65 1.55 27.49
N ASN A 480 -7.83 2.85 27.37
CA ASN A 480 -7.18 3.81 28.26
C ASN A 480 -7.93 3.91 29.60
N LYS A 481 -7.43 4.75 30.52
CA LYS A 481 -8.04 4.96 31.85
C LYS A 481 -9.49 5.49 31.82
N PHE A 482 -9.96 5.99 30.69
CA PHE A 482 -11.31 6.50 30.48
C PHE A 482 -12.20 5.51 29.70
N GLY A 483 -11.74 4.27 29.47
CA GLY A 483 -12.48 3.26 28.72
C GLY A 483 -12.47 3.45 27.19
N LYS A 484 -11.75 4.45 26.68
CA LYS A 484 -11.65 4.72 25.24
C LYS A 484 -10.61 3.82 24.57
N ILE A 485 -10.94 3.33 23.38
CA ILE A 485 -10.20 2.36 22.59
C ILE A 485 -9.08 3.03 21.79
N PHE A 486 -7.90 2.40 21.76
CA PHE A 486 -6.76 2.80 20.94
C PHE A 486 -6.10 1.59 20.28
N SER A 487 -5.50 1.77 19.10
CA SER A 487 -4.76 0.71 18.40
C SER A 487 -3.38 0.48 19.02
N LYS A 488 -2.96 -0.78 19.12
CA LYS A 488 -1.59 -1.18 19.43
C LYS A 488 -0.91 -1.68 18.15
N LYS A 489 0.42 -1.58 18.08
CA LYS A 489 1.17 -2.26 17.01
C LYS A 489 1.00 -3.78 17.17
N PRO A 490 0.98 -4.55 16.07
CA PRO A 490 0.95 -6.01 16.15
C PRO A 490 2.21 -6.54 16.83
N SER A 491 2.11 -7.70 17.46
CA SER A 491 3.27 -8.44 17.97
C SER A 491 3.95 -9.22 16.85
N ILE A 492 5.28 -9.36 16.90
CA ILE A 492 6.01 -10.29 16.03
C ILE A 492 5.49 -11.74 16.17
N LEU A 493 4.96 -12.12 17.33
CA LEU A 493 4.40 -13.46 17.53
C LEU A 493 3.09 -13.64 16.76
N LEU A 494 2.26 -12.60 16.70
CA LEU A 494 1.05 -12.63 15.87
C LEU A 494 1.42 -12.76 14.39
N TYR A 495 2.39 -11.94 13.92
CA TYR A 495 2.92 -12.06 12.57
C TYR A 495 3.46 -13.47 12.28
N ALA A 496 4.22 -14.05 13.20
CA ALA A 496 4.77 -15.39 13.04
C ALA A 496 3.67 -16.46 12.97
N ALA A 497 2.60 -16.33 13.76
CA ALA A 497 1.46 -17.24 13.75
C ALA A 497 0.66 -17.18 12.44
N GLU A 498 0.51 -15.99 11.85
CA GLU A 498 -0.20 -15.79 10.59
C GLU A 498 0.57 -16.28 9.35
N ASN A 499 1.91 -16.23 9.39
CA ASN A 499 2.75 -16.38 8.18
C ASN A 499 3.61 -17.64 8.17
N PHE A 500 3.73 -18.36 9.29
CA PHE A 500 4.60 -19.53 9.42
C PHE A 500 3.87 -20.70 10.07
N ASP A 501 4.40 -21.90 9.84
CA ASP A 501 3.89 -23.12 10.47
C ASP A 501 4.13 -23.13 11.99
N ALA A 502 3.38 -23.98 12.70
CA ALA A 502 3.41 -24.10 14.15
C ALA A 502 4.82 -24.35 14.71
N THR A 503 5.64 -25.15 14.01
CA THR A 503 7.01 -25.46 14.45
C THR A 503 7.90 -24.22 14.41
N LYS A 504 7.86 -23.45 13.32
CA LYS A 504 8.61 -22.19 13.18
C LYS A 504 8.11 -21.12 14.15
N PHE A 505 6.80 -21.04 14.37
CA PHE A 505 6.21 -20.18 15.40
C PHE A 505 6.75 -20.53 16.79
N GLU A 506 6.78 -21.82 17.16
CA GLU A 506 7.26 -22.23 18.48
C GLU A 506 8.76 -21.93 18.66
N MET A 507 9.58 -22.05 17.60
CA MET A 507 10.99 -21.65 17.64
C MET A 507 11.17 -20.18 17.99
N ILE A 508 10.46 -19.27 17.32
CA ILE A 508 10.58 -17.84 17.62
C ILE A 508 9.99 -17.53 19.00
N ARG A 509 8.87 -18.14 19.38
CA ARG A 509 8.26 -17.98 20.71
C ARG A 509 9.21 -18.36 21.84
N LEU A 510 9.83 -19.54 21.77
CA LEU A 510 10.80 -19.98 22.78
C LEU A 510 12.03 -19.07 22.81
N ARG A 511 12.49 -18.61 21.64
CA ARG A 511 13.62 -17.70 21.54
C ARG A 511 13.32 -16.35 22.21
N LEU A 512 12.12 -15.79 22.02
CA LEU A 512 11.70 -14.55 22.68
C LEU A 512 11.49 -14.72 24.19
N LYS A 513 11.18 -15.93 24.66
CA LYS A 513 11.20 -16.29 26.09
C LYS A 513 12.61 -16.44 26.68
N GLY A 514 13.67 -16.21 25.90
CA GLY A 514 15.06 -16.24 26.37
C GLY A 514 15.75 -17.59 26.25
N LYS A 515 15.11 -18.63 25.69
CA LYS A 515 15.76 -19.93 25.46
C LYS A 515 16.90 -19.80 24.44
N THR A 516 18.00 -20.49 24.68
CA THR A 516 19.14 -20.52 23.77
C THR A 516 18.82 -21.35 22.52
N LEU A 517 19.54 -21.11 21.42
CA LEU A 517 19.39 -21.90 20.20
C LEU A 517 19.63 -23.40 20.43
N GLU A 518 20.52 -23.73 21.36
CA GLU A 518 20.85 -25.11 21.76
C GLU A 518 19.68 -25.76 22.51
N GLU A 519 19.10 -25.06 23.47
CA GLU A 519 17.93 -25.53 24.23
C GLU A 519 16.73 -25.76 23.30
N ILE A 520 16.45 -24.81 22.40
CA ILE A 520 15.34 -24.93 21.44
C ILE A 520 15.57 -26.13 20.51
N GLY A 521 16.81 -26.31 20.03
CA GLY A 521 17.17 -27.45 19.19
C GLY A 521 16.90 -28.78 19.88
N LYS A 522 17.30 -28.92 21.15
CA LYS A 522 17.01 -30.10 21.98
C LYS A 522 15.51 -30.31 22.19
N THR A 523 14.76 -29.25 22.50
CA THR A 523 13.31 -29.33 22.74
C THR A 523 12.53 -29.74 21.50
N LEU A 524 12.94 -29.29 20.31
CA LEU A 524 12.21 -29.52 19.05
C LEU A 524 12.83 -30.60 18.15
N GLY A 525 13.90 -31.26 18.59
CA GLY A 525 14.57 -32.32 17.81
C GLY A 525 15.28 -31.82 16.55
N VAL A 526 15.78 -30.58 16.55
CA VAL A 526 16.48 -29.96 15.41
C VAL A 526 17.86 -29.43 15.82
N THR A 527 18.73 -29.17 14.85
CA THR A 527 20.06 -28.62 15.15
C THR A 527 19.99 -27.15 15.57
N ARG A 528 20.94 -26.71 16.42
CA ARG A 528 21.13 -25.30 16.80
C ARG A 528 21.16 -24.36 15.60
N GLU A 529 21.84 -24.78 14.53
CA GLU A 529 21.99 -24.00 13.30
C GLU A 529 20.67 -23.87 12.53
N HIS A 530 19.83 -24.90 12.54
CA HIS A 530 18.51 -24.84 11.93
C HIS A 530 17.60 -23.82 12.64
N VAL A 531 17.62 -23.81 13.99
CA VAL A 531 16.88 -22.80 14.78
C VAL A 531 17.35 -21.39 14.42
N ARG A 532 18.68 -21.18 14.34
CA ARG A 532 19.27 -19.88 13.99
C ARG A 532 18.77 -19.39 12.62
N GLN A 533 18.76 -20.26 11.62
CA GLN A 533 18.34 -19.94 10.26
C GLN A 533 16.85 -19.59 10.21
N ILE A 534 15.99 -20.33 10.93
CA ILE A 534 14.55 -20.05 10.98
C ILE A 534 14.27 -18.73 11.68
N VAL A 535 14.83 -18.50 12.86
CA VAL A 535 14.65 -17.25 13.62
C VAL A 535 15.08 -16.05 12.77
N LYS A 536 16.26 -16.13 12.14
CA LYS A 536 16.74 -15.08 11.24
C LYS A 536 15.77 -14.86 10.07
N LYS A 537 15.30 -15.94 9.44
CA LYS A 537 14.36 -15.86 8.32
C LYS A 537 13.04 -15.18 8.69
N ILE A 538 12.50 -15.42 9.89
CA ILE A 538 11.26 -14.79 10.36
C ILE A 538 11.47 -13.29 10.60
N LEU A 539 12.59 -12.90 11.21
CA LEU A 539 12.88 -11.49 11.48
C LEU A 539 13.22 -10.71 10.20
N ASP A 540 13.90 -11.35 9.25
CA ASP A 540 14.30 -10.76 7.96
C ASP A 540 13.17 -10.82 6.91
N SER A 541 12.05 -11.51 7.16
CA SER A 541 10.96 -11.61 6.18
C SER A 541 10.08 -10.37 6.09
N THR A 542 10.24 -9.42 7.03
CA THR A 542 9.42 -8.21 7.12
C THR A 542 10.19 -7.05 7.75
N ASP A 543 10.01 -5.86 7.19
CA ASP A 543 10.47 -4.60 7.82
C ASP A 543 9.34 -3.92 8.60
N GLU A 544 8.27 -4.65 8.93
CA GLU A 544 7.19 -4.13 9.77
C GLU A 544 7.72 -3.77 11.17
N VAL A 545 7.16 -2.69 11.72
CA VAL A 545 7.43 -2.22 13.08
C VAL A 545 6.40 -2.83 14.00
N PHE A 546 6.85 -3.74 14.85
CA PHE A 546 6.07 -4.42 15.86
C PHE A 546 6.05 -3.65 17.16
N ARG A 547 5.14 -4.03 18.06
CA ARG A 547 5.12 -3.51 19.43
C ARG A 547 6.44 -3.76 20.16
N GLU A 548 7.08 -4.88 19.90
CA GLU A 548 8.38 -5.20 20.49
C GLU A 548 9.51 -4.24 20.05
N ASP A 549 9.28 -3.40 19.03
CA ASP A 549 10.22 -2.36 18.59
C ASP A 549 10.09 -1.03 19.35
N ASP A 550 9.14 -0.88 20.28
CA ASP A 550 8.83 0.40 20.94
C ASP A 550 10.05 1.00 21.65
N ASN A 551 10.90 0.18 22.27
CA ASN A 551 12.15 0.61 22.92
C ASN A 551 13.40 0.36 22.07
N SER A 552 13.24 0.13 20.77
CA SER A 552 14.38 -0.13 19.87
C SER A 552 15.36 1.05 19.82
N TYR A 553 14.89 2.29 19.93
CA TYR A 553 15.76 3.47 20.02
C TYR A 553 16.72 3.36 21.21
N TRP A 554 16.20 3.12 22.41
CA TRP A 554 16.99 3.02 23.63
C TRP A 554 18.02 1.89 23.55
N PHE A 555 17.60 0.72 23.05
CA PHE A 555 18.48 -0.43 22.91
C PHE A 555 19.61 -0.23 21.87
N LYS A 556 19.33 0.48 20.77
CA LYS A 556 20.32 0.76 19.72
C LYS A 556 21.30 1.87 20.08
N THR A 557 20.89 2.82 20.93
CA THR A 557 21.74 3.94 21.35
C THR A 557 22.58 3.57 22.56
N TYR A 558 21.99 2.91 23.56
CA TYR A 558 22.60 2.68 24.87
C TYR A 558 22.99 1.21 25.08
N ASN A 559 24.05 1.01 25.87
CA ASN A 559 24.51 -0.30 26.31
C ASN A 559 23.66 -0.79 27.50
N LEU A 560 22.49 -1.33 27.19
CA LEU A 560 21.56 -1.91 28.16
C LEU A 560 21.70 -3.45 28.18
N ASP A 561 21.94 -4.01 29.36
CA ASP A 561 21.76 -5.43 29.62
C ASP A 561 20.31 -5.77 29.99
N ALA A 562 20.00 -7.07 30.13
CA ALA A 562 18.64 -7.52 30.42
C ALA A 562 18.09 -6.98 31.74
N LYS A 563 18.95 -6.80 32.75
CA LYS A 563 18.58 -6.32 34.08
C LYS A 563 18.30 -4.81 34.04
N GLN A 564 19.18 -4.04 33.40
CA GLN A 564 19.02 -2.60 33.20
C GLN A 564 17.78 -2.30 32.35
N TYR A 565 17.55 -3.08 31.29
CA TYR A 565 16.34 -2.94 30.49
C TYR A 565 15.07 -3.14 31.33
N ALA A 566 15.00 -4.23 32.12
CA ALA A 566 13.86 -4.52 32.98
C ALA A 566 13.64 -3.47 34.10
N LEU A 567 14.69 -2.73 34.49
CA LEU A 567 14.57 -1.63 35.45
C LEU A 567 13.92 -0.38 34.81
N PHE A 568 14.20 -0.13 33.54
CA PHE A 568 13.80 1.10 32.85
C PHE A 568 12.50 0.96 32.06
N PHE A 569 12.19 -0.25 31.59
CA PHE A 569 11.03 -0.53 30.76
C PHE A 569 10.14 -1.61 31.39
N ARG A 570 8.83 -1.49 31.20
CA ARG A 570 7.83 -2.38 31.83
C ARG A 570 7.46 -3.59 30.98
N ASP A 571 8.01 -3.69 29.78
CA ASP A 571 7.80 -4.80 28.85
C ASP A 571 8.95 -5.81 28.90
N ASP A 572 8.70 -7.01 28.38
CA ASP A 572 9.66 -8.10 28.31
C ASP A 572 10.32 -8.21 26.92
N PHE A 573 10.48 -7.09 26.20
CA PHE A 573 10.92 -7.12 24.80
C PHE A 573 12.45 -7.18 24.60
N TYR A 574 13.24 -7.22 25.68
CA TYR A 574 14.70 -7.28 25.61
C TYR A 574 15.21 -8.39 24.68
N ASN A 575 14.69 -9.61 24.80
CA ASN A 575 15.15 -10.74 24.00
C ASN A 575 14.91 -10.49 22.52
N TYR A 576 13.73 -9.99 22.16
CA TYR A 576 13.41 -9.60 20.79
C TYR A 576 14.40 -8.55 20.26
N LEU A 577 14.62 -7.46 21.01
CA LEU A 577 15.53 -6.38 20.62
C LEU A 577 16.96 -6.89 20.43
N SER A 578 17.43 -7.78 21.30
CA SER A 578 18.77 -8.36 21.24
C SER A 578 19.02 -9.26 20.03
N ILE A 579 17.96 -9.81 19.43
CA ILE A 579 18.06 -10.68 18.26
C ILE A 579 17.88 -9.86 16.98
N ARG A 580 16.97 -8.86 16.98
CA ARG A 580 16.67 -8.04 15.80
C ARG A 580 17.67 -6.90 15.58
N TYR A 581 18.21 -6.32 16.66
CA TYR A 581 19.05 -5.13 16.60
C TYR A 581 20.44 -5.32 17.21
N LYS A 582 21.39 -4.53 16.72
CA LYS A 582 22.69 -4.38 17.38
C LYS A 582 22.54 -3.46 18.59
N LYS A 583 23.04 -3.91 19.74
CA LYS A 583 23.07 -3.11 20.98
C LYS A 583 23.97 -1.89 20.82
N GLY A 584 23.55 -0.78 21.41
CA GLY A 584 24.30 0.46 21.47
C GLY A 584 25.54 0.39 22.36
N ASN A 585 26.33 1.45 22.32
CA ASN A 585 27.59 1.58 23.06
C ASN A 585 27.60 2.75 24.06
N HIS A 586 26.63 3.67 24.02
CA HIS A 586 26.56 4.76 25.00
C HIS A 586 26.21 4.23 26.39
N SER A 587 26.69 4.92 27.43
CA SER A 587 26.41 4.51 28.80
C SER A 587 24.92 4.67 29.11
N TRP A 588 24.28 3.70 29.75
CA TRP A 588 22.85 3.83 30.09
C TRP A 588 22.59 5.02 31.02
N GLU A 589 23.60 5.45 31.76
CA GLU A 589 23.64 6.64 32.59
C GLU A 589 23.33 7.92 31.79
N ASP A 590 23.74 7.96 30.52
CA ASP A 590 23.57 9.12 29.64
C ASP A 590 22.12 9.31 29.16
N ILE A 591 21.22 8.35 29.44
CA ILE A 591 19.78 8.47 29.15
C ILE A 591 19.18 9.70 29.86
N ILE A 592 19.72 10.08 31.02
CA ILE A 592 19.23 11.25 31.78
C ILE A 592 19.34 12.56 30.97
N TYR A 593 20.32 12.65 30.08
CA TYR A 593 20.59 13.80 29.24
C TYR A 593 19.92 13.73 27.86
N ASP A 594 19.25 12.62 27.51
CA ASP A 594 18.56 12.49 26.22
C ASP A 594 17.22 13.25 26.25
N ASP A 595 17.00 14.11 25.26
CA ASP A 595 15.76 14.87 25.11
C ASP A 595 14.55 13.98 24.77
N LYS A 596 14.77 12.79 24.22
CA LYS A 596 13.71 11.81 23.94
C LYS A 596 13.26 11.05 25.18
N ALA A 597 13.99 11.13 26.30
CA ALA A 597 13.68 10.36 27.49
C ALA A 597 12.52 11.03 28.24
N SER A 598 11.50 10.24 28.59
CA SER A 598 10.38 10.74 29.38
C SER A 598 10.83 11.10 30.80
N VAL A 599 10.04 11.92 31.50
CA VAL A 599 10.32 12.31 32.88
C VAL A 599 10.41 11.06 33.78
N GLU A 600 9.56 10.07 33.55
CA GLU A 600 9.57 8.80 34.28
C GLU A 600 10.85 8.01 34.01
N LEU A 601 11.30 7.93 32.76
CA LEU A 601 12.53 7.22 32.39
C LEU A 601 13.76 7.90 33.02
N LYS A 602 13.86 9.23 32.93
CA LYS A 602 14.94 10.00 33.57
C LYS A 602 14.95 9.79 35.08
N LYS A 603 13.77 9.72 35.71
CA LYS A 603 13.64 9.44 37.15
C LYS A 603 14.12 8.03 37.49
N SER A 604 13.76 7.01 36.72
CA SER A 604 14.22 5.63 36.92
C SER A 604 15.75 5.50 36.78
N VAL A 605 16.33 6.15 35.76
CA VAL A 605 17.78 6.21 35.55
C VAL A 605 18.47 6.91 36.73
N ARG A 606 17.96 8.09 37.16
CA ARG A 606 18.47 8.81 38.33
C ARG A 606 18.42 7.95 39.60
N ASN A 607 17.31 7.26 39.84
CA ASN A 607 17.17 6.40 41.01
C ASN A 607 18.19 5.25 41.02
N GLU A 608 18.45 4.61 39.87
CA GLU A 608 19.47 3.57 39.79
C GLU A 608 20.89 4.15 39.92
N LEU A 609 21.15 5.35 39.37
CA LEU A 609 22.42 6.08 39.53
C LEU A 609 22.74 6.47 40.98
N LEU A 610 21.70 6.82 41.75
CA LEU A 610 21.79 7.21 43.16
C LEU A 610 21.72 6.02 44.12
N LYS A 611 21.47 4.82 43.61
CA LYS A 611 21.42 3.61 44.41
C LYS A 611 22.78 3.36 45.07
N GLY A 612 22.78 3.26 46.40
CA GLY A 612 24.02 3.12 47.16
C GLY A 612 24.84 4.42 47.24
N LYS A 613 24.23 5.59 47.05
CA LYS A 613 24.86 6.91 47.22
C LYS A 613 24.04 7.80 48.18
N ILE A 614 24.68 8.85 48.70
CA ILE A 614 24.08 9.89 49.56
C ILE A 614 24.25 11.24 48.84
N GLU A 615 23.16 11.99 48.70
CA GLU A 615 23.14 13.32 48.07
C GLU A 615 23.22 14.40 49.17
N LEU A 616 24.30 15.18 49.18
CA LEU A 616 24.62 16.21 50.16
C LEU A 616 24.74 17.56 49.45
N GLY A 617 23.61 18.23 49.19
CA GLY A 617 23.59 19.51 48.48
C GLY A 617 24.16 19.41 47.07
N ASN A 618 25.41 19.85 46.88
CA ASN A 618 26.15 19.81 45.61
C ASN A 618 27.11 18.60 45.48
N LYS A 619 27.24 17.75 46.51
CA LYS A 619 28.10 16.57 46.51
C LYS A 619 27.29 15.27 46.55
N VAL A 620 27.81 14.23 45.89
CA VAL A 620 27.27 12.86 45.95
C VAL A 620 28.37 11.91 46.39
N ILE A 621 28.15 11.21 47.50
CA ILE A 621 29.15 10.29 48.07
C ILE A 621 28.63 8.86 48.04
N ASN A 622 29.55 7.88 48.06
CA ASN A 622 29.16 6.47 48.17
C ASN A 622 28.59 6.18 49.56
N ARG A 623 27.46 5.47 49.63
CA ARG A 623 26.81 5.02 50.86
C ARG A 623 27.53 3.79 51.42
N ASN A 624 28.80 3.94 51.75
CA ASN A 624 29.62 2.94 52.44
C ASN A 624 30.56 3.66 53.42
N ARG A 625 31.16 2.90 54.35
CA ARG A 625 32.01 3.48 55.42
C ARG A 625 33.15 4.33 54.85
N THR A 626 33.80 3.86 53.79
CA THR A 626 34.91 4.55 53.12
C THR A 626 34.51 5.89 52.53
N GLY A 627 33.44 5.93 51.72
CA GLY A 627 32.97 7.16 51.08
C GLY A 627 32.54 8.23 52.07
N ILE A 628 32.01 7.80 53.23
CA ILE A 628 31.67 8.71 54.33
C ILE A 628 32.94 9.23 55.02
N ILE A 629 33.91 8.37 55.33
CA ILE A 629 35.19 8.79 55.92
C ILE A 629 35.93 9.77 55.00
N ASP A 630 36.01 9.47 53.71
CA ASP A 630 36.69 10.33 52.72
C ASP A 630 36.02 11.70 52.63
N TYR A 631 34.69 11.75 52.65
CA TYR A 631 33.93 13.00 52.71
C TYR A 631 34.23 13.80 53.99
N ILE A 632 34.24 13.15 55.15
CA ILE A 632 34.52 13.81 56.44
C ILE A 632 35.93 14.38 56.47
N LEU A 633 36.90 13.64 55.94
CA LEU A 633 38.27 14.12 55.85
C LEU A 633 38.32 15.37 54.96
N GLU A 634 37.78 15.27 53.74
CA GLU A 634 37.80 16.36 52.76
C GLU A 634 37.10 17.62 53.27
N GLU A 635 35.93 17.51 53.90
CA GLU A 635 35.17 18.70 54.32
C GLU A 635 35.62 19.27 55.66
N PHE A 636 35.99 18.41 56.62
CA PHE A 636 36.14 18.82 58.02
C PHE A 636 37.56 18.66 58.57
N CYS A 637 38.45 17.92 57.90
CA CYS A 637 39.78 17.58 58.41
C CYS A 637 40.92 18.13 57.54
N GLN A 638 40.79 19.35 57.00
CA GLN A 638 41.87 20.01 56.25
C GLN A 638 43.10 20.31 57.12
N ASP A 639 42.87 20.56 58.41
CA ASP A 639 43.90 20.70 59.43
C ASP A 639 44.05 19.42 60.25
N ALA A 640 45.19 19.30 60.93
CA ALA A 640 45.55 18.14 61.72
C ALA A 640 44.65 18.00 62.95
N VAL A 641 43.86 16.92 62.98
CA VAL A 641 42.90 16.59 64.05
C VAL A 641 43.22 15.24 64.68
N HIS A 642 42.84 15.05 65.93
CA HIS A 642 43.02 13.76 66.59
C HIS A 642 41.97 12.76 66.09
N ILE A 643 42.31 11.48 66.04
CA ILE A 643 41.43 10.45 65.47
C ILE A 643 40.09 10.31 66.21
N SER A 644 40.04 10.66 67.50
CA SER A 644 38.77 10.71 68.26
C SER A 644 37.79 11.70 67.66
N ASP A 645 38.29 12.82 67.14
CA ASP A 645 37.47 13.92 66.64
C ASP A 645 36.92 13.53 65.26
N VAL A 646 37.72 12.85 64.44
CA VAL A 646 37.26 12.23 63.18
C VAL A 646 36.16 11.21 63.44
N LEU A 647 36.30 10.37 64.48
CA LEU A 647 35.26 9.41 64.86
C LEU A 647 33.99 10.10 65.35
N GLN A 648 34.11 11.21 66.08
CA GLN A 648 32.97 12.00 66.52
C GLN A 648 32.23 12.61 65.32
N LEU A 649 32.94 13.21 64.36
CA LEU A 649 32.38 13.74 63.13
C LEU A 649 31.68 12.64 62.30
N TYR A 650 32.26 11.45 62.25
CA TYR A 650 31.65 10.29 61.61
C TYR A 650 30.32 9.91 62.25
N ASN A 651 30.29 9.77 63.57
CA ASN A 651 29.06 9.39 64.27
C ASN A 651 27.97 10.45 64.13
N LEU A 652 28.32 11.74 64.21
CA LEU A 652 27.39 12.84 63.95
C LEU A 652 26.82 12.76 62.54
N PHE A 653 27.65 12.51 61.53
CA PHE A 653 27.18 12.35 60.15
C PHE A 653 26.21 11.17 59.99
N ILE A 654 26.51 10.01 60.60
CA ILE A 654 25.62 8.85 60.58
C ILE A 654 24.27 9.17 61.21
N GLU A 655 24.27 9.88 62.35
CA GLU A 655 23.04 10.31 63.05
C GLU A 655 22.21 11.30 62.24
N GLU A 656 22.84 12.36 61.71
CA GLU A 656 22.17 13.39 60.90
C GLU A 656 21.54 12.83 59.63
N GLN A 657 22.22 11.88 58.97
CA GLN A 657 21.72 11.23 57.76
C GLN A 657 20.75 10.07 58.04
N GLY A 658 20.46 9.76 59.31
CA GLY A 658 19.57 8.67 59.72
C GLY A 658 20.03 7.29 59.24
N LEU A 659 21.36 7.07 59.17
CA LEU A 659 21.93 5.82 58.70
C LEU A 659 21.91 4.75 59.82
N ASN A 660 21.85 3.47 59.43
CA ASN A 660 21.74 2.38 60.40
C ASN A 660 23.05 2.20 61.18
N ASN A 661 23.04 2.52 62.47
CA ASN A 661 24.19 2.37 63.36
C ASN A 661 24.79 0.95 63.36
N GLN A 662 24.02 -0.12 63.12
CA GLN A 662 24.58 -1.49 63.09
C GLN A 662 25.42 -1.75 61.83
N GLU A 663 25.04 -1.17 60.69
CA GLU A 663 25.73 -1.36 59.41
C GLU A 663 26.96 -0.45 59.30
N PHE A 664 26.87 0.77 59.84
CA PHE A 664 27.90 1.81 59.71
C PHE A 664 28.78 1.96 60.96
N ASN A 665 28.61 1.12 62.01
CA ASN A 665 29.46 1.20 63.19
C ASN A 665 30.95 1.01 62.83
N ILE A 666 31.79 1.92 63.31
CA ILE A 666 33.25 1.84 63.23
C ILE A 666 33.87 2.14 64.59
N ASP A 667 35.06 1.62 64.83
CA ASP A 667 35.86 1.92 66.00
C ASP A 667 37.16 2.64 65.61
N ILE A 668 37.91 3.09 66.62
CA ILE A 668 39.19 3.76 66.43
C ILE A 668 40.17 2.88 65.64
N ARG A 669 40.18 1.56 65.86
CA ARG A 669 41.11 0.65 65.15
C ARG A 669 40.81 0.58 63.66
N TYR A 670 39.53 0.48 63.30
CA TYR A 670 39.09 0.52 61.90
C TYR A 670 39.52 1.83 61.24
N LEU A 671 39.30 2.94 61.93
CA LEU A 671 39.67 4.26 61.45
C LEU A 671 41.20 4.41 61.33
N GLU A 672 41.99 3.96 62.31
CA GLU A 672 43.47 3.97 62.25
C GLU A 672 43.98 3.21 61.02
N ASN A 673 43.45 2.02 60.79
CA ASN A 673 43.82 1.20 59.63
C ASN A 673 43.46 1.92 58.32
N ARG A 674 42.26 2.52 58.25
CA ARG A 674 41.79 3.22 57.04
C ARG A 674 42.55 4.52 56.76
N LEU A 675 42.87 5.30 57.78
CA LEU A 675 43.57 6.58 57.66
C LEU A 675 45.08 6.40 57.42
N SER A 676 45.61 5.22 57.73
CA SER A 676 46.99 4.85 57.42
C SER A 676 47.16 4.38 55.97
N ASP A 677 46.05 4.21 55.22
CA ASP A 677 46.03 3.88 53.80
C ASP A 677 46.04 5.20 52.99
N THR A 678 47.12 5.44 52.26
CA THR A 678 47.71 6.77 51.96
C THR A 678 46.98 7.62 50.91
N SER A 679 45.82 7.19 50.42
CA SER A 679 45.17 7.84 49.26
C SER A 679 44.43 9.15 49.59
N SER A 680 43.95 9.33 50.83
CA SER A 680 43.12 10.48 51.22
C SER A 680 43.47 11.13 52.57
N SER A 681 44.54 10.67 53.24
CA SER A 681 45.00 11.24 54.52
C SER A 681 46.48 11.05 54.78
N VAL A 682 47.03 11.91 55.64
CA VAL A 682 48.41 11.82 56.16
C VAL A 682 48.43 11.95 57.68
N SER A 683 49.36 11.26 58.33
CA SER A 683 49.51 11.32 59.79
C SER A 683 50.66 12.21 60.24
N GLN A 684 50.43 12.98 61.30
CA GLN A 684 51.49 13.67 62.04
C GLN A 684 52.07 12.81 63.18
N GLY A 685 51.67 11.52 63.27
CA GLY A 685 51.95 10.65 64.41
C GLY A 685 51.00 10.91 65.57
N LYS A 686 51.13 10.12 66.65
CA LYS A 686 50.29 10.22 67.86
C LYS A 686 48.76 10.26 67.57
N LYS A 687 48.32 9.52 66.55
CA LYS A 687 46.92 9.44 66.10
C LYS A 687 46.34 10.77 65.61
N ILE A 688 47.19 11.66 65.10
CA ILE A 688 46.79 12.92 64.49
C ILE A 688 46.82 12.74 62.97
N TYR A 689 45.74 13.13 62.30
CA TYR A 689 45.54 12.96 60.87
C TYR A 689 44.94 14.22 60.26
N ARG A 690 45.16 14.42 58.96
CA ARG A 690 44.42 15.38 58.14
C ARG A 690 44.19 14.83 56.74
N TYR A 691 43.25 15.43 56.04
CA TYR A 691 43.02 15.20 54.63
C TYR A 691 44.24 15.59 53.81
N TYR A 692 44.54 14.76 52.83
CA TYR A 692 45.59 15.02 51.86
C TYR A 692 45.25 14.33 50.55
N ASN A 693 45.11 15.12 49.48
CA ASN A 693 44.83 14.59 48.16
C ASN A 693 46.12 14.17 47.48
N TYR A 694 46.51 12.90 47.67
CA TYR A 694 47.74 12.35 47.10
C TYR A 694 47.79 12.52 45.56
N ASN A 695 46.65 12.37 44.88
CA ASN A 695 46.55 12.43 43.42
C ASN A 695 46.66 13.85 42.85
N GLN A 696 46.69 14.89 43.69
CA GLN A 696 46.83 16.27 43.24
C GLN A 696 48.25 16.61 42.78
N TYR A 697 49.25 15.82 43.20
CA TYR A 697 50.67 16.17 43.05
C TYR A 697 51.43 15.19 42.14
N ASP A 698 52.45 15.70 41.43
CA ASP A 698 53.37 14.90 40.63
C ASP A 698 54.49 14.33 41.51
N TRP A 699 54.33 13.08 41.93
CA TRP A 699 55.28 12.39 42.78
C TRP A 699 56.58 12.01 42.07
N ASP A 700 56.55 11.77 40.75
CA ASP A 700 57.78 11.50 40.00
C ASP A 700 58.73 12.70 40.03
N SER A 701 58.17 13.92 39.92
CA SER A 701 58.93 15.15 40.10
C SER A 701 59.42 15.32 41.54
N PHE A 702 58.59 14.98 42.53
CA PHE A 702 58.96 15.04 43.95
C PHE A 702 60.19 14.19 44.25
N TYR A 703 60.17 12.91 43.84
CA TYR A 703 61.26 11.97 44.08
C TYR A 703 62.56 12.38 43.35
N LYS A 704 62.46 12.93 42.13
CA LYS A 704 63.62 13.46 41.40
C LYS A 704 64.29 14.64 42.13
N ASN A 705 63.49 15.56 42.68
CA ASN A 705 64.01 16.76 43.34
C ASN A 705 64.70 16.49 44.70
N ILE A 706 64.36 15.38 45.38
CA ILE A 706 65.03 15.00 46.63
C ILE A 706 66.42 14.39 46.37
N ASN A 707 66.68 13.91 45.15
CA ASN A 707 67.93 13.25 44.74
C ASN A 707 68.39 12.16 45.73
N PHE A 708 67.57 11.11 45.90
CA PHE A 708 67.87 10.01 46.84
C PHE A 708 69.21 9.30 46.60
N GLU A 709 69.84 9.46 45.43
CA GLU A 709 71.18 8.94 45.15
C GLU A 709 72.25 9.49 46.11
N GLU A 710 72.09 10.71 46.63
CA GLU A 710 72.99 11.31 47.63
C GLU A 710 72.94 10.59 48.99
N TRP A 711 71.90 9.80 49.23
CA TRP A 711 71.62 9.11 50.49
C TRP A 711 71.69 7.60 50.36
N LYS A 712 72.29 7.12 49.27
CA LYS A 712 72.43 5.70 48.98
C LYS A 712 73.18 5.00 50.12
N ASP A 713 72.66 3.85 50.53
CA ASP A 713 73.19 3.01 51.62
C ASP A 713 73.21 3.69 53.02
N LEU A 714 72.41 4.75 53.23
CA LEU A 714 72.23 5.41 54.53
C LEU A 714 70.80 5.27 55.06
N GLU A 715 70.67 4.97 56.36
CA GLU A 715 69.39 5.05 57.07
C GLU A 715 69.16 6.48 57.56
N ILE A 716 68.21 7.19 56.93
CA ILE A 716 67.87 8.57 57.27
C ILE A 716 66.42 8.69 57.74
N SER A 717 66.20 9.55 58.74
CA SER A 717 64.84 9.89 59.17
C SER A 717 64.17 10.86 58.19
N SER A 718 62.85 10.77 58.03
CA SER A 718 62.07 11.73 57.24
C SER A 718 62.23 13.18 57.72
N LEU A 719 62.58 13.39 59.00
CA LEU A 719 62.87 14.70 59.56
C LEU A 719 64.07 15.38 58.90
N ILE A 720 65.08 14.61 58.47
CA ILE A 720 66.26 15.13 57.77
C ILE A 720 65.82 15.69 56.42
N ILE A 721 65.10 14.89 55.63
CA ILE A 721 64.58 15.29 54.31
C ILE A 721 63.66 16.51 54.42
N PHE A 722 62.73 16.49 55.39
CA PHE A 722 61.78 17.58 55.61
C PHE A 722 62.48 18.92 55.92
N LYS A 723 63.57 18.89 56.71
CA LYS A 723 64.34 20.08 57.05
C LYS A 723 65.25 20.57 55.92
N GLN A 724 65.76 19.65 55.10
CA GLN A 724 66.68 19.97 54.00
C GLN A 724 65.96 20.57 52.78
N TYR A 725 64.71 20.15 52.53
CA TYR A 725 63.93 20.58 51.37
C TYR A 725 62.65 21.36 51.75
N PRO A 726 62.72 22.44 52.55
CA PRO A 726 61.53 23.11 53.09
C PRO A 726 60.65 23.73 51.99
N ILE A 727 61.24 24.18 50.88
CA ILE A 727 60.51 24.74 49.74
C ILE A 727 59.68 23.65 49.04
N LEU A 728 60.28 22.46 48.85
CA LEU A 728 59.62 21.32 48.22
C LEU A 728 58.49 20.78 49.12
N MET A 729 58.71 20.68 50.43
CA MET A 729 57.65 20.27 51.37
C MET A 729 56.46 21.23 51.30
N LYS A 730 56.72 22.55 51.26
CA LYS A 730 55.66 23.55 51.13
C LYS A 730 54.91 23.48 49.80
N SER A 731 55.59 23.21 48.68
CA SER A 731 54.93 23.13 47.36
C SER A 731 54.04 21.90 47.19
N TYR A 732 54.29 20.85 47.98
CA TYR A 732 53.46 19.65 48.04
C TYR A 732 52.50 19.65 49.26
N ASP A 733 52.36 20.77 49.97
CA ASP A 733 51.58 20.86 51.22
C ASP A 733 51.93 19.77 52.25
N ILE A 734 53.21 19.43 52.41
CA ILE A 734 53.68 18.53 53.46
C ILE A 734 54.04 19.40 54.68
N ARG A 735 53.31 19.24 55.77
CA ARG A 735 53.36 20.13 56.95
C ARG A 735 54.16 19.55 58.12
N HIS A 736 54.40 18.24 58.11
CA HIS A 736 55.11 17.56 59.19
C HIS A 736 55.97 16.39 58.67
N ALA A 737 57.08 16.11 59.35
CA ALA A 737 58.00 15.03 58.95
C ALA A 737 57.37 13.63 58.96
N ASN A 738 56.39 13.39 59.84
CA ASN A 738 55.64 12.12 59.86
C ASN A 738 54.67 12.01 58.66
N GLU A 739 54.16 13.11 58.13
CA GLU A 739 53.34 13.09 56.91
C GLU A 739 54.21 12.69 55.73
N LEU A 740 55.42 13.25 55.64
CA LEU A 740 56.43 12.83 54.66
C LEU A 740 56.74 11.34 54.77
N HIS A 741 56.89 10.81 55.99
CA HIS A 741 57.10 9.39 56.20
C HIS A 741 55.91 8.55 55.71
N ASN A 742 54.67 9.00 55.94
CA ASN A 742 53.47 8.34 55.42
C ASN A 742 53.39 8.36 53.90
N ILE A 743 53.83 9.44 53.25
CA ILE A 743 53.80 9.61 51.79
C ILE A 743 54.83 8.74 51.07
N ILE A 744 56.04 8.62 51.64
CA ILE A 744 57.17 7.90 51.02
C ILE A 744 57.10 6.38 51.29
N LYS A 745 56.41 5.96 52.36
CA LYS A 745 56.21 4.56 52.70
C LYS A 745 55.29 3.87 51.70
#